data_AF-A0A973E2M0-F1
#
_entry.id   AF-A0A973E2M0-F1
#
_cell.length_a   1.000
_cell.length_b   1.000
_cell.length_c   1.000
_cell.angle_alpha   90.00
_cell.angle_beta   90.00
_cell.angle_gamma   90.00
#
_symmetry.space_group_name_H-M   'P 1'
#
loop_
_entity.id
_entity.type
_entity.pdbx_description
1 polymer ?
#
loop_
_entity_poly.entity_id
_entity_poly.type
_entity_poly.pdbx_seq_one_letter_code
_entity_poly.pdbx_strand_id
1 'polypeptide(L)'
;MSDQIKPFQADYAPDDANIAKILWQITDMGKAFDDRVFIRGAKLVNDIRKGANRFGNLEDFLREYGLSTKEGLALMCLAEALLRVPDAETMDKLIEDKLGRQNWHSAHNESSSALVSVSTWALALGSKIVAPEDTPHAIMNGVIKRLGMSSVRVATKQAMRYMGHHFVLGQNIKAAVSRAKTLEKKGYRYSYDMLGEGARTQADADKYFDSYKHAILEIGKNAILDDGSNATAGLHKNAGISIKLSALHPRYEARQSQTVLAELCPKVLELAQLAKSYNLNLTLDAEEADRLELSLDVIQSVFSHASLRGWDGFGLAIQAYSKRANQVIEWVADLCKANDAKMMVRLVKGAYWDAEIKHAQIEGARDFPVYSRKPMTDLAYMAAAKILLENSRHIYPQFATHNAATVAYIIELAQDMQLLGVDKFEFQRLHGMGDALYELVSEQDLNIPCRIYAPVGGHRDLLAYLVRRLLENGANSSFVHAIGDVNYPVEKLMKNPKAMLEKPELVRHANIKLPKDIYGQRKNSTGLEFGDREELTGLMMQVSEQIVQMKVGNTLNAKAINIYSPTDGDVVGAVVFATEAEAKQAVVNANEAYHDWSKTPVVERASIIDNLADVLEAERDITLAILCAEGGKTIDDGIAEWREAIDFCRYYAQQARQNMCEAHANEGPVGEENIYNQTGRGVFICISPWNFPLAIFLGQVAAALVTGNCVVAKPAESTPLIAQFIVDLMFKAGLPQNVLQLVNGAGDIGNILVKQPSIAGAVFTGSTATAQKINYQLATKQNAPIVPFIAETGGMNAMIVDATALPEQVTDDVINSAFKSAGQRCSALRVLYIQDDIADKQIEMIIGAAEQLKMGDPARVDTDIGPVINAAAKDALMVHIANFSDSKTLLYAGVNVERHGHFVAPHIFEIQTMADLKAEVFGPVLHIIRFKSDEIDKIITEINATGFGLTLGIHSRLDTQVQHIIDHARVGNIYVNRNMVGAVVGVQPFGGMGLSGTGPKAGGRLYLNRFIGEQVVSYNTAAAGGIASLIANSGED
;
A
#
# COMPACT_ATOMS: atom_id res chain seq x y z
N MET A 1 -11.62 -41.17 -13.52
CA MET A 1 -11.90 -39.75 -13.87
C MET A 1 -12.38 -39.12 -12.57
N SER A 2 -11.50 -38.48 -11.81
CA SER A 2 -11.91 -37.78 -10.58
C SER A 2 -12.59 -36.49 -10.99
N ASP A 3 -13.72 -36.16 -10.38
CA ASP A 3 -14.34 -34.84 -10.50
C ASP A 3 -13.27 -33.77 -10.23
N GLN A 4 -13.04 -32.89 -11.21
CA GLN A 4 -12.02 -31.86 -11.11
C GLN A 4 -12.39 -30.93 -9.96
N ILE A 5 -11.53 -30.84 -8.93
CA ILE A 5 -11.76 -29.92 -7.81
C ILE A 5 -11.88 -28.51 -8.36
N LYS A 6 -12.93 -27.82 -7.94
CA LYS A 6 -13.14 -26.43 -8.32
C LYS A 6 -12.02 -25.56 -7.74
N PRO A 7 -11.55 -24.55 -8.47
CA PRO A 7 -10.63 -23.57 -7.92
C PRO A 7 -11.18 -22.99 -6.60
N PHE A 8 -10.29 -22.67 -5.65
CA PHE A 8 -10.70 -22.16 -4.35
C PHE A 8 -11.48 -20.85 -4.51
N GLN A 9 -12.63 -20.77 -3.84
CA GLN A 9 -13.50 -19.60 -3.84
C GLN A 9 -14.23 -19.53 -2.50
N ALA A 10 -13.80 -18.59 -1.66
CA ALA A 10 -14.43 -18.30 -0.37
C ALA A 10 -14.56 -16.78 -0.23
N ASP A 11 -15.54 -16.35 0.56
CA ASP A 11 -15.73 -14.93 0.82
C ASP A 11 -14.42 -14.27 1.34
N TYR A 12 -13.92 -13.26 0.62
CA TYR A 12 -12.62 -12.64 0.87
C TYR A 12 -12.52 -11.96 2.24
N ALA A 13 -13.56 -11.21 2.61
CA ALA A 13 -13.59 -10.41 3.83
C ALA A 13 -14.97 -10.44 4.54
N PRO A 14 -15.43 -11.61 5.00
CA PRO A 14 -16.69 -11.77 5.73
C PRO A 14 -16.73 -10.99 7.07
N ASP A 15 -17.94 -10.81 7.60
CA ASP A 15 -18.16 -10.16 8.90
C ASP A 15 -17.56 -10.96 10.08
N ASP A 16 -16.81 -10.27 10.94
CA ASP A 16 -16.10 -10.88 12.07
C ASP A 16 -17.05 -11.48 13.11
N ALA A 17 -18.22 -10.87 13.35
CA ALA A 17 -19.16 -11.32 14.37
C ALA A 17 -19.84 -12.64 13.96
N ASN A 18 -20.16 -12.78 12.67
CA ASN A 18 -20.67 -14.03 12.11
C ASN A 18 -19.63 -15.15 12.22
N ILE A 19 -18.37 -14.88 11.88
CA ILE A 19 -17.29 -15.85 12.03
C ILE A 19 -17.07 -16.22 13.50
N ALA A 20 -17.07 -15.24 14.41
CA ALA A 20 -16.82 -15.49 15.83
C ALA A 20 -17.79 -16.52 16.41
N LYS A 21 -19.08 -16.46 16.02
CA LYS A 21 -20.11 -17.46 16.42
C LYS A 21 -19.72 -18.87 16.02
N ILE A 22 -19.23 -19.06 14.79
CA ILE A 22 -18.78 -20.36 14.27
C ILE A 22 -17.53 -20.82 15.03
N LEU A 23 -16.53 -19.94 15.18
CA LEU A 23 -15.30 -20.28 15.90
C LEU A 23 -15.55 -20.65 17.37
N TRP A 24 -16.50 -19.99 18.04
CA TRP A 24 -16.89 -20.35 19.39
C TRP A 24 -17.50 -21.74 19.51
N GLN A 25 -18.30 -22.16 18.53
CA GLN A 25 -18.88 -23.50 18.50
C GLN A 25 -17.80 -24.56 18.28
N ILE A 26 -16.87 -24.31 17.34
CA ILE A 26 -15.79 -25.25 17.03
C ILE A 26 -14.87 -25.45 18.24
N THR A 27 -14.58 -24.37 18.98
CA THR A 27 -13.61 -24.37 20.08
C THR A 27 -14.21 -24.66 21.46
N ASP A 28 -15.53 -24.86 21.57
CA ASP A 28 -16.16 -25.20 22.84
C ASP A 28 -15.92 -26.67 23.22
N MET A 29 -15.01 -26.89 24.17
CA MET A 29 -14.67 -28.22 24.70
C MET A 29 -15.10 -28.38 26.16
N GLY A 30 -15.81 -27.39 26.72
CA GLY A 30 -16.25 -27.36 28.11
C GLY A 30 -15.16 -27.00 29.13
N LYS A 31 -15.61 -26.61 30.34
CA LYS A 31 -14.73 -26.07 31.40
C LYS A 31 -13.62 -27.04 31.83
N ALA A 32 -13.92 -28.34 31.91
CA ALA A 32 -12.94 -29.34 32.34
C ALA A 32 -11.75 -29.45 31.37
N PHE A 33 -11.96 -29.21 30.08
CA PHE A 33 -10.89 -29.13 29.09
C PHE A 33 -10.06 -27.85 29.28
N ASP A 34 -10.72 -26.71 29.41
CA ASP A 34 -10.08 -25.41 29.63
C ASP A 34 -9.19 -25.40 30.89
N ASP A 35 -9.65 -26.02 31.98
CA ASP A 35 -8.89 -26.15 33.22
C ASP A 35 -7.59 -26.97 33.01
N ARG A 36 -7.63 -28.05 32.21
CA ARG A 36 -6.42 -28.84 31.88
C ARG A 36 -5.43 -28.05 31.03
N VAL A 37 -5.93 -27.34 30.02
CA VAL A 37 -5.11 -26.44 29.19
C VAL A 37 -4.44 -25.38 30.04
N PHE A 38 -5.18 -24.76 30.97
CA PHE A 38 -4.64 -23.78 31.90
C PHE A 38 -3.53 -24.38 32.76
N ILE A 39 -3.77 -25.53 33.40
CA ILE A 39 -2.79 -26.20 34.27
C ILE A 39 -1.50 -26.52 33.51
N ARG A 40 -1.60 -27.14 32.33
CA ARG A 40 -0.44 -27.50 31.51
C ARG A 40 0.33 -26.26 31.05
N GLY A 41 -0.37 -25.27 30.51
CA GLY A 41 0.29 -24.07 29.99
C GLY A 41 0.89 -23.21 31.10
N ALA A 42 0.24 -23.09 32.26
CA ALA A 42 0.78 -22.40 33.42
C ALA A 42 2.06 -23.08 33.93
N LYS A 43 2.12 -24.41 33.91
CA LYS A 43 3.35 -25.16 34.21
C LYS A 43 4.47 -24.82 33.23
N LEU A 44 4.20 -24.89 31.92
CA LEU A 44 5.16 -24.52 30.88
C LEU A 44 5.70 -23.09 31.07
N VAL A 45 4.82 -22.12 31.29
CA VAL A 45 5.20 -20.71 31.52
C VAL A 45 6.10 -20.56 32.74
N ASN A 46 5.72 -21.18 33.86
CA ASN A 46 6.49 -21.11 35.10
C ASN A 46 7.88 -21.76 34.94
N ASP A 47 7.96 -22.89 34.24
CA ASP A 47 9.22 -23.60 34.04
C ASP A 47 10.15 -22.86 33.05
N ILE A 48 9.59 -22.22 32.01
CA ILE A 48 10.34 -21.28 31.15
C ILE A 48 10.93 -20.13 31.99
N ARG A 49 10.12 -19.53 32.89
CA ARG A 49 10.57 -18.43 33.75
C ARG A 49 11.64 -18.87 34.77
N LYS A 50 11.57 -20.09 35.30
CA LYS A 50 12.63 -20.64 36.18
C LYS A 50 13.95 -20.86 35.43
N GLY A 51 13.88 -21.23 34.14
CA GLY A 51 15.03 -21.37 33.26
C GLY A 51 15.64 -20.05 32.78
N ALA A 52 15.01 -18.90 33.08
CA ALA A 52 15.40 -17.59 32.55
C ALA A 52 16.79 -17.09 32.97
N ASN A 53 17.43 -17.68 33.98
CA ASN A 53 18.85 -17.45 34.30
C ASN A 53 19.84 -17.96 33.22
N ARG A 54 19.34 -18.49 32.09
CA ARG A 54 20.13 -18.92 30.92
C ARG A 54 19.99 -18.04 29.67
N PHE A 55 19.37 -16.86 29.75
CA PHE A 55 19.40 -15.86 28.67
C PHE A 55 20.77 -15.12 28.59
N GLY A 56 21.88 -15.86 28.61
CA GLY A 56 23.23 -15.29 28.81
C GLY A 56 23.84 -14.50 27.63
N ASN A 57 23.31 -14.60 26.42
CA ASN A 57 24.12 -14.26 25.24
C ASN A 57 24.13 -12.78 24.84
N LEU A 58 23.09 -12.00 25.15
CA LEU A 58 23.09 -10.55 24.87
C LEU A 58 23.85 -9.80 25.96
N GLU A 59 23.63 -10.16 27.22
CA GLU A 59 24.34 -9.58 28.38
C GLU A 59 25.85 -9.79 28.31
N ASP A 60 26.30 -10.94 27.78
CA ASP A 60 27.72 -11.21 27.56
C ASP A 60 28.34 -10.30 26.49
N PHE A 61 27.63 -10.04 25.37
CA PHE A 61 28.06 -9.08 24.34
C PHE A 61 28.09 -7.65 24.88
N LEU A 62 27.05 -7.24 25.62
CA LEU A 62 26.99 -5.91 26.24
C LEU A 62 28.14 -5.70 27.23
N ARG A 63 28.50 -6.73 27.98
CA ARG A 63 29.62 -6.70 28.94
C ARG A 63 30.99 -6.64 28.27
N GLU A 64 31.18 -7.27 27.11
CA GLU A 64 32.45 -7.25 26.34
C GLU A 64 32.81 -5.83 25.85
N TYR A 65 31.81 -5.03 25.46
CA TYR A 65 32.00 -3.66 24.94
C TYR A 65 31.69 -2.58 25.99
N GLY A 66 31.42 -2.95 27.24
CA GLY A 66 31.08 -2.01 28.31
C GLY A 66 29.81 -1.21 28.01
N LEU A 67 28.84 -1.83 27.34
CA LEU A 67 27.57 -1.25 26.93
C LEU A 67 26.47 -1.60 27.94
N SER A 68 25.59 -0.65 28.26
CA SER A 68 24.35 -0.93 28.98
C SER A 68 23.32 -1.62 28.06
N THR A 69 22.29 -2.25 28.63
CA THR A 69 21.20 -2.86 27.86
C THR A 69 20.48 -1.85 26.94
N LYS A 70 20.34 -0.59 27.39
CA LYS A 70 19.78 0.50 26.57
C LYS A 70 20.71 0.88 25.41
N GLU A 71 22.04 0.90 25.62
CA GLU A 71 23.05 1.16 24.57
C GLU A 71 23.09 0.06 23.52
N GLY A 72 23.01 -1.20 23.96
CA GLY A 72 22.94 -2.37 23.11
C GLY A 72 21.76 -2.37 22.14
N LEU A 73 20.56 -2.12 22.67
CA LEU A 73 19.33 -2.05 21.88
C LEU A 73 19.39 -0.93 20.83
N ALA A 74 19.91 0.25 21.18
CA ALA A 74 20.07 1.35 20.25
C ALA A 74 21.07 1.03 19.11
N LEU A 75 22.19 0.37 19.45
CA LEU A 75 23.18 -0.12 18.48
C LEU A 75 22.58 -1.15 17.50
N MET A 76 21.66 -1.99 17.96
CA MET A 76 21.02 -3.04 17.14
C MET A 76 19.99 -2.46 16.15
N CYS A 77 19.27 -1.40 16.51
CA CYS A 77 18.36 -0.70 15.61
C CYS A 77 19.10 0.03 14.47
N LEU A 78 20.32 0.51 14.75
CA LEU A 78 21.18 1.19 13.76
C LEU A 78 21.82 0.22 12.77
N ALA A 79 22.01 -1.00 13.22
CA ALA A 79 22.83 -2.01 12.60
C ALA A 79 22.31 -2.40 11.20
N GLU A 80 21.00 -2.60 11.06
CA GLU A 80 20.36 -3.00 9.81
C GLU A 80 20.61 -1.99 8.67
N ALA A 81 20.46 -0.70 8.96
CA ALA A 81 20.70 0.35 7.98
C ALA A 81 22.21 0.47 7.67
N LEU A 82 23.10 0.31 8.66
CA LEU A 82 24.55 0.45 8.45
C LEU A 82 25.22 -0.65 7.64
N LEU A 83 24.67 -1.87 7.59
CA LEU A 83 25.25 -2.93 6.76
C LEU A 83 24.93 -2.78 5.27
N ARG A 84 23.90 -2.00 4.92
CA ARG A 84 23.46 -1.80 3.54
C ARG A 84 24.14 -0.61 2.89
N VAL A 85 24.56 0.36 3.70
CA VAL A 85 25.25 1.55 3.22
C VAL A 85 26.69 1.18 2.85
N PRO A 86 27.07 1.27 1.56
CA PRO A 86 28.37 0.84 1.08
C PRO A 86 29.49 1.84 1.43
N ASP A 87 29.18 3.13 1.50
CA ASP A 87 30.15 4.20 1.69
C ASP A 87 30.27 4.68 3.14
N ALA A 88 31.45 5.19 3.49
CA ALA A 88 31.77 5.53 4.88
C ALA A 88 31.05 6.80 5.38
N GLU A 89 30.83 7.77 4.48
CA GLU A 89 30.28 9.08 4.83
C GLU A 89 28.78 8.99 5.13
N THR A 90 28.02 8.30 4.30
CA THR A 90 26.59 8.06 4.51
C THR A 90 26.37 7.18 5.73
N MET A 91 27.26 6.21 6.01
CA MET A 91 27.24 5.46 7.27
C MET A 91 27.41 6.39 8.47
N ASP A 92 28.33 7.36 8.40
CA ASP A 92 28.51 8.35 9.47
C ASP A 92 27.28 9.22 9.67
N LYS A 93 26.73 9.76 8.58
CA LYS A 93 25.49 10.55 8.62
C LYS A 93 24.35 9.75 9.25
N LEU A 94 24.23 8.46 8.92
CA LEU A 94 23.22 7.58 9.50
C LEU A 94 23.43 7.33 11.00
N ILE A 95 24.68 7.12 11.42
CA ILE A 95 25.05 6.98 12.83
C ILE A 95 24.70 8.29 13.55
N GLU A 96 25.14 9.43 13.05
CA GLU A 96 24.88 10.73 13.64
C GLU A 96 23.38 11.07 13.67
N ASP A 97 22.63 10.80 12.61
CA ASP A 97 21.19 11.08 12.49
C ASP A 97 20.37 10.32 13.54
N LYS A 98 20.62 9.01 13.66
CA LYS A 98 19.88 8.16 14.60
C LYS A 98 20.37 8.28 16.04
N LEU A 99 21.60 8.75 16.26
CA LEU A 99 22.19 8.91 17.61
C LEU A 99 22.18 10.36 18.12
N GLY A 100 21.99 11.34 17.25
CA GLY A 100 22.24 12.77 17.49
C GLY A 100 21.00 13.62 17.76
N ARG A 101 19.81 13.06 18.06
CA ARG A 101 18.64 13.90 18.38
C ARG A 101 18.85 14.71 19.67
N GLN A 102 19.33 15.94 19.52
CA GLN A 102 19.13 17.03 20.45
C GLN A 102 18.24 18.07 19.77
N ASN A 103 17.28 18.58 20.53
CA ASN A 103 16.57 19.85 20.35
C ASN A 103 15.49 19.95 19.26
N TRP A 104 14.23 19.86 19.71
CA TRP A 104 13.11 20.60 19.12
C TRP A 104 12.30 21.28 20.24
N HIS A 105 12.89 22.28 20.91
CA HIS A 105 12.14 23.25 21.70
C HIS A 105 12.19 24.61 20.99
N SER A 106 11.26 24.83 20.06
CA SER A 106 10.57 26.11 19.84
C SER A 106 9.75 26.09 18.55
N ALA A 107 8.52 25.60 18.61
CA ALA A 107 7.43 26.05 17.74
C ALA A 107 6.11 25.77 18.45
N HIS A 108 5.53 26.81 19.05
CA HIS A 108 4.17 26.77 19.58
C HIS A 108 3.19 26.59 18.42
N ASN A 109 2.48 25.47 18.38
CA ASN A 109 1.06 25.40 18.04
C ASN A 109 0.50 24.00 18.33
N GLU A 110 -0.65 23.96 18.99
CA GLU A 110 -1.39 22.74 19.30
C GLU A 110 -1.88 22.06 18.01
N SER A 111 -1.30 20.93 17.63
CA SER A 111 -1.99 19.83 16.93
C SER A 111 -1.06 18.63 16.70
N SER A 112 -1.38 17.53 17.39
CA SER A 112 -1.30 16.11 17.00
C SER A 112 -0.15 15.51 16.14
N SER A 113 0.99 16.17 15.93
CA SER A 113 2.09 15.61 15.11
C SER A 113 3.22 14.91 15.89
N ALA A 114 3.19 14.93 17.23
CA ALA A 114 4.29 14.40 18.06
C ALA A 114 4.31 12.86 18.25
N LEU A 115 3.37 12.09 17.65
CA LEU A 115 3.19 10.67 17.95
C LEU A 115 3.69 9.69 16.87
N VAL A 116 4.17 10.15 15.72
CA VAL A 116 4.37 9.27 14.55
C VAL A 116 5.78 8.66 14.42
N SER A 117 6.82 9.19 15.06
CA SER A 117 8.18 8.61 15.03
C SER A 117 8.60 7.86 16.30
N VAL A 118 7.69 7.73 17.26
CA VAL A 118 7.89 7.03 18.55
C VAL A 118 7.62 5.52 18.43
N SER A 119 6.92 5.07 17.39
CA SER A 119 6.40 3.70 17.25
C SER A 119 7.50 2.63 17.16
N THR A 120 8.56 2.84 16.39
CA THR A 120 9.66 1.86 16.27
C THR A 120 10.44 1.68 17.58
N TRP A 121 10.52 2.74 18.40
CA TRP A 121 11.29 2.75 19.65
C TRP A 121 10.44 2.37 20.87
N ALA A 122 9.15 2.72 20.90
CA ALA A 122 8.20 2.29 21.94
C ALA A 122 7.89 0.78 21.88
N LEU A 123 8.20 0.11 20.75
CA LEU A 123 8.14 -1.33 20.59
C LEU A 123 9.38 -2.04 21.18
N ALA A 124 10.55 -1.39 21.17
CA ALA A 124 11.79 -1.98 21.71
C ALA A 124 11.96 -1.71 23.22
N LEU A 125 11.37 -0.64 23.73
CA LEU A 125 11.40 -0.27 25.14
C LEU A 125 9.95 -0.11 25.61
N GLY A 126 9.44 -1.15 26.29
CA GLY A 126 8.09 -1.15 26.86
C GLY A 126 7.76 0.18 27.54
N SER A 127 6.53 0.66 27.31
CA SER A 127 6.07 1.99 27.71
C SER A 127 6.17 2.22 29.22
N LYS A 128 7.29 2.79 29.66
CA LYS A 128 7.37 3.61 30.86
C LYS A 128 7.96 4.95 30.44
N ILE A 129 7.31 6.00 30.90
CA ILE A 129 7.70 7.41 30.73
C ILE A 129 9.20 7.52 31.04
N VAL A 130 9.98 7.84 30.01
CA VAL A 130 11.42 8.06 30.09
C VAL A 130 11.62 9.48 30.61
N ALA A 131 12.29 9.65 31.75
CA ALA A 131 12.68 10.96 32.25
C ALA A 131 13.62 11.65 31.23
N PRO A 132 13.65 12.99 31.12
CA PRO A 132 14.46 13.71 30.13
C PRO A 132 15.95 13.32 30.13
N GLU A 133 16.50 12.97 31.30
CA GLU A 133 17.88 12.51 31.51
C GLU A 133 18.18 11.08 31.02
N ASP A 134 17.16 10.29 30.66
CA ASP A 134 17.26 8.85 30.39
C ASP A 134 16.98 8.50 28.91
N THR A 135 17.08 9.51 28.04
CA THR A 135 16.85 9.35 26.59
C THR A 135 18.04 8.63 25.91
N PRO A 136 17.80 7.75 24.92
CA PRO A 136 18.85 7.00 24.20
C PRO A 136 20.01 7.87 23.67
N HIS A 137 19.73 9.15 23.39
CA HIS A 137 20.68 10.15 22.93
C HIS A 137 21.71 10.57 23.99
N ALA A 138 21.29 10.77 25.25
CA ALA A 138 22.22 11.11 26.34
C ALA A 138 23.17 9.95 26.65
N ILE A 139 22.62 8.74 26.55
CA ILE A 139 23.32 7.48 26.76
C ILE A 139 24.35 7.26 25.64
N MET A 140 23.96 7.36 24.37
CA MET A 140 24.86 7.10 23.24
C MET A 140 25.88 8.23 22.98
N ASN A 141 25.55 9.50 23.26
CA ASN A 141 26.56 10.57 23.27
C ASN A 141 27.64 10.32 24.32
N GLY A 142 27.30 9.69 25.45
CA GLY A 142 28.26 9.18 26.41
C GLY A 142 29.18 8.10 25.82
N VAL A 143 28.62 7.16 25.05
CA VAL A 143 29.37 6.10 24.34
C VAL A 143 30.29 6.66 23.26
N ILE A 144 29.80 7.55 22.39
CA ILE A 144 30.59 8.17 21.30
C ILE A 144 31.73 9.00 21.89
N LYS A 145 31.47 9.81 22.93
CA LYS A 145 32.52 10.57 23.63
C LYS A 145 33.53 9.65 24.35
N ARG A 146 33.10 8.47 24.80
CA ARG A 146 33.94 7.50 25.52
C ARG A 146 34.79 6.62 24.59
N LEU A 147 34.27 6.22 23.43
CA LEU A 147 34.88 5.20 22.57
C LEU A 147 35.34 5.73 21.19
N GLY A 148 34.82 6.88 20.74
CA GLY A 148 35.05 7.43 19.40
C GLY A 148 34.22 6.77 18.29
N MET A 149 33.91 7.54 17.24
CA MET A 149 33.03 7.10 16.12
C MET A 149 33.53 5.85 15.38
N SER A 150 34.85 5.74 15.18
CA SER A 150 35.46 4.56 14.54
C SER A 150 35.22 3.28 15.34
N SER A 151 35.28 3.35 16.67
CA SER A 151 35.05 2.20 17.56
C SER A 151 33.57 1.83 17.61
N VAL A 152 32.66 2.82 17.57
CA VAL A 152 31.22 2.58 17.46
C VAL A 152 30.90 1.85 16.16
N ARG A 153 31.46 2.25 15.01
CA ARG A 153 31.29 1.51 13.73
C ARG A 153 31.72 0.06 13.84
N VAL A 154 32.89 -0.19 14.43
CA VAL A 154 33.43 -1.55 14.60
C VAL A 154 32.54 -2.37 15.54
N ALA A 155 32.14 -1.79 16.69
CA ALA A 155 31.24 -2.43 17.64
C ALA A 155 29.88 -2.77 17.03
N THR A 156 29.27 -1.87 16.24
CA THR A 156 28.00 -2.14 15.56
C THR A 156 28.15 -3.27 14.53
N LYS A 157 29.19 -3.24 13.69
CA LYS A 157 29.46 -4.31 12.72
C LYS A 157 29.69 -5.65 13.41
N GLN A 158 30.32 -5.65 14.58
CA GLN A 158 30.58 -6.86 15.36
C GLN A 158 29.32 -7.36 16.08
N ALA A 159 28.49 -6.47 16.63
CA ALA A 159 27.16 -6.76 17.18
C ALA A 159 26.28 -7.46 16.15
N MET A 160 26.32 -7.00 14.89
CA MET A 160 25.57 -7.59 13.79
C MET A 160 26.06 -8.96 13.38
N ARG A 161 27.39 -9.16 13.29
CA ARG A 161 27.94 -10.48 13.01
C ARG A 161 27.55 -11.48 14.09
N TYR A 162 27.56 -11.04 15.34
CA TYR A 162 27.11 -11.83 16.48
C TYR A 162 25.61 -12.15 16.42
N MET A 163 24.77 -11.14 16.17
CA MET A 163 23.32 -11.28 15.97
C MET A 163 22.94 -12.17 14.77
N GLY A 164 23.64 -12.00 13.66
CA GLY A 164 23.44 -12.80 12.45
C GLY A 164 23.69 -14.28 12.71
N HIS A 165 24.58 -14.63 13.64
CA HIS A 165 24.76 -16.01 14.08
C HIS A 165 23.59 -16.57 14.91
N HIS A 166 22.81 -15.73 15.60
CA HIS A 166 21.67 -16.15 16.42
C HIS A 166 20.36 -16.24 15.63
N PHE A 167 20.17 -15.39 14.61
CA PHE A 167 18.95 -15.38 13.80
C PHE A 167 19.06 -16.13 12.47
N VAL A 168 20.28 -16.41 11.99
CA VAL A 168 20.53 -17.21 10.79
C VAL A 168 21.32 -18.45 11.18
N LEU A 169 20.80 -19.61 10.79
CA LEU A 169 21.47 -20.86 11.08
C LEU A 169 22.82 -20.93 10.35
N GLY A 170 22.92 -20.41 9.13
CA GLY A 170 24.19 -20.28 8.40
C GLY A 170 24.10 -19.32 7.21
N GLN A 171 25.25 -18.75 6.80
CA GLN A 171 25.34 -17.81 5.68
C GLN A 171 25.05 -18.46 4.31
N ASN A 172 25.15 -19.79 4.24
CA ASN A 172 24.80 -20.61 3.10
C ASN A 172 24.28 -21.96 3.58
N ILE A 173 23.63 -22.71 2.69
CA ILE A 173 22.98 -23.96 3.05
C ILE A 173 23.94 -25.02 3.61
N LYS A 174 25.19 -25.08 3.11
CA LYS A 174 26.20 -26.04 3.61
C LYS A 174 26.53 -25.78 5.08
N ALA A 175 26.76 -24.51 5.43
CA ALA A 175 27.02 -24.11 6.80
C ALA A 175 25.81 -24.38 7.72
N ALA A 176 24.59 -24.10 7.21
CA ALA A 176 23.36 -24.32 7.96
C ALA A 176 23.13 -25.81 8.28
N VAL A 177 23.26 -26.68 7.26
CA VAL A 177 23.16 -28.14 7.40
C VAL A 177 24.22 -28.70 8.35
N SER A 178 25.46 -28.20 8.29
CA SER A 178 26.50 -28.64 9.22
C SER A 178 26.18 -28.28 10.68
N ARG A 179 25.59 -27.11 10.93
CA ARG A 179 25.22 -26.66 12.28
C ARG A 179 23.98 -27.39 12.81
N ALA A 180 23.03 -27.72 11.93
CA ALA A 180 21.80 -28.45 12.25
C ALA A 180 22.04 -29.79 12.96
N LYS A 181 23.11 -30.51 12.60
CA LYS A 181 23.48 -31.83 13.15
C LYS A 181 23.48 -31.89 14.68
N THR A 182 23.76 -30.79 15.37
CA THR A 182 23.79 -30.74 16.84
C THR A 182 22.41 -30.95 17.47
N LEU A 183 21.38 -30.26 16.95
CA LEU A 183 20.01 -30.40 17.47
C LEU A 183 19.27 -31.57 16.81
N GLU A 184 19.67 -31.99 15.61
CA GLU A 184 19.13 -33.21 14.99
C GLU A 184 19.39 -34.47 15.82
N LYS A 185 20.55 -34.54 16.48
CA LYS A 185 20.89 -35.59 17.47
C LYS A 185 19.94 -35.61 18.68
N LYS A 186 19.34 -34.46 19.01
CA LYS A 186 18.32 -34.34 20.08
C LYS A 186 16.89 -34.63 19.58
N GLY A 187 16.73 -35.00 18.31
CA GLY A 187 15.42 -35.32 17.72
C GLY A 187 14.73 -34.18 16.98
N TYR A 188 15.31 -32.96 16.94
CA TYR A 188 14.76 -31.86 16.14
C TYR A 188 14.94 -32.12 14.64
N ARG A 189 14.12 -31.48 13.82
CA ARG A 189 14.30 -31.41 12.36
C ARG A 189 14.31 -29.97 11.89
N TYR A 190 14.76 -29.73 10.67
CA TYR A 190 14.84 -28.38 10.12
C TYR A 190 13.93 -28.21 8.92
N SER A 191 13.40 -27.01 8.76
CA SER A 191 12.89 -26.48 7.48
C SER A 191 13.73 -25.25 7.16
N TYR A 192 14.52 -25.31 6.08
CA TYR A 192 15.42 -24.22 5.72
C TYR A 192 14.68 -23.15 4.91
N ASP A 193 14.80 -21.89 5.34
CA ASP A 193 14.26 -20.70 4.66
C ASP A 193 15.39 -19.95 3.98
N MET A 194 15.40 -19.93 2.65
CA MET A 194 16.47 -19.32 1.86
C MET A 194 16.36 -17.79 1.74
N LEU A 195 15.45 -17.15 2.49
CA LEU A 195 15.25 -15.69 2.58
C LEU A 195 14.85 -14.98 1.28
N GLY A 196 14.64 -15.71 0.18
CA GLY A 196 14.20 -15.14 -1.09
C GLY A 196 12.72 -14.81 -1.07
N GLU A 197 12.37 -13.57 -1.42
CA GLU A 197 11.00 -13.08 -1.55
C GLU A 197 10.93 -11.92 -2.57
N GLY A 198 9.79 -11.76 -3.24
CA GLY A 198 9.49 -10.62 -4.11
C GLY A 198 10.54 -10.37 -5.19
N ALA A 199 10.68 -11.28 -6.16
CA ALA A 199 11.48 -11.00 -7.34
C ALA A 199 10.94 -9.75 -8.06
N ARG A 200 11.80 -8.82 -8.45
CA ARG A 200 11.41 -7.65 -9.27
C ARG A 200 11.73 -7.88 -10.74
N THR A 201 12.76 -8.69 -10.99
CA THR A 201 13.25 -9.01 -12.33
C THR A 201 13.18 -10.51 -12.60
N GLN A 202 13.21 -10.91 -13.86
CA GLN A 202 13.35 -12.32 -14.23
C GLN A 202 14.68 -12.92 -13.70
N ALA A 203 15.75 -12.13 -13.70
CA ALA A 203 17.05 -12.53 -13.18
C ALA A 203 17.00 -12.83 -11.66
N ASP A 204 16.24 -12.06 -10.89
CA ASP A 204 16.00 -12.36 -9.47
C ASP A 204 15.26 -13.70 -9.33
N ALA A 205 14.20 -13.90 -10.11
CA ALA A 205 13.41 -15.12 -10.06
C ALA A 205 14.24 -16.38 -10.39
N ASP A 206 15.10 -16.29 -11.39
CA ASP A 206 15.99 -17.39 -11.79
C ASP A 206 17.09 -17.64 -10.74
N LYS A 207 17.66 -16.56 -10.17
CA LYS A 207 18.61 -16.66 -9.06
C LYS A 207 18.00 -17.33 -7.82
N TYR A 208 16.78 -16.97 -7.45
CA TYR A 208 16.09 -17.59 -6.33
C TYR A 208 15.76 -19.06 -6.62
N PHE A 209 15.30 -19.37 -7.84
CA PHE A 209 15.08 -20.73 -8.29
C PHE A 209 16.35 -21.59 -8.15
N ASP A 210 17.49 -21.10 -8.63
CA ASP A 210 18.77 -21.80 -8.51
C ASP A 210 19.22 -21.94 -7.05
N SER A 211 18.97 -20.93 -6.21
CA SER A 211 19.23 -20.99 -4.77
C SER A 211 18.42 -22.10 -4.10
N TYR A 212 17.12 -22.21 -4.39
CA TYR A 212 16.27 -23.27 -3.88
C TYR A 212 16.70 -24.65 -4.39
N LYS A 213 17.01 -24.77 -5.68
CA LYS A 213 17.49 -26.01 -6.29
C LYS A 213 18.80 -26.48 -5.64
N HIS A 214 19.76 -25.57 -5.44
CA HIS A 214 21.00 -25.87 -4.74
C HIS A 214 20.76 -26.28 -3.29
N ALA A 215 19.85 -25.59 -2.60
CA ALA A 215 19.52 -25.92 -1.22
C ALA A 215 18.90 -27.33 -1.10
N ILE A 216 17.95 -27.69 -1.96
CA ILE A 216 17.34 -29.03 -1.98
C ILE A 216 18.41 -30.11 -2.21
N LEU A 217 19.34 -29.90 -3.15
CA LEU A 217 20.44 -30.83 -3.40
C LEU A 217 21.33 -31.03 -2.16
N GLU A 218 21.72 -29.95 -1.47
CA GLU A 218 22.62 -30.08 -0.31
C GLU A 218 21.92 -30.62 0.93
N ILE A 219 20.64 -30.29 1.14
CA ILE A 219 19.82 -30.92 2.18
C ILE A 219 19.70 -32.42 1.90
N GLY A 220 19.35 -32.78 0.66
CA GLY A 220 19.15 -34.16 0.23
C GLY A 220 20.38 -35.04 0.39
N LYS A 221 21.57 -34.56 -0.01
CA LYS A 221 22.84 -35.31 0.18
C LYS A 221 23.19 -35.57 1.65
N ASN A 222 22.80 -34.67 2.54
CA ASN A 222 23.06 -34.80 3.98
C ASN A 222 21.90 -35.48 4.74
N ALA A 223 20.78 -35.76 4.07
CA ALA A 223 19.66 -36.53 4.62
C ALA A 223 19.89 -38.04 4.56
N ILE A 224 20.92 -38.51 3.84
CA ILE A 224 21.37 -39.90 3.82
C ILE A 224 22.05 -40.20 5.17
N LEU A 225 21.54 -41.16 5.93
CA LEU A 225 22.11 -41.57 7.21
C LEU A 225 23.46 -42.27 7.00
N ASP A 226 24.38 -42.14 7.97
CA ASP A 226 25.73 -42.72 7.95
C ASP A 226 25.77 -44.27 7.80
N ASP A 227 24.63 -44.96 7.89
CA ASP A 227 24.50 -46.42 7.72
C ASP A 227 24.19 -46.87 6.27
N GLY A 228 24.10 -45.93 5.32
CA GLY A 228 23.86 -46.23 3.91
C GLY A 228 22.43 -46.69 3.59
N SER A 229 21.50 -46.64 4.54
CA SER A 229 20.08 -46.80 4.25
C SER A 229 19.56 -45.51 3.58
N ASN A 230 18.81 -45.66 2.48
CA ASN A 230 18.01 -44.55 1.95
C ASN A 230 17.13 -43.99 3.08
N ALA A 231 16.76 -42.72 3.02
CA ALA A 231 15.80 -42.06 3.92
C ALA A 231 14.37 -42.66 3.82
N THR A 232 14.24 -43.96 4.12
CA THR A 232 13.01 -44.74 4.26
C THR A 232 12.39 -44.59 5.64
N ALA A 233 12.99 -43.77 6.51
CA ALA A 233 12.35 -43.26 7.71
C ALA A 233 11.19 -42.31 7.33
N GLY A 234 10.07 -42.36 8.04
CA GLY A 234 8.90 -41.52 7.71
C GLY A 234 9.24 -40.03 7.61
N LEU A 235 8.55 -39.29 6.73
CA LEU A 235 8.81 -37.88 6.37
C LEU A 235 8.99 -36.91 7.57
N HIS A 236 8.33 -37.18 8.70
CA HIS A 236 8.50 -36.43 9.95
C HIS A 236 9.96 -36.43 10.48
N LYS A 237 10.78 -37.39 10.04
CA LYS A 237 12.22 -37.51 10.36
C LYS A 237 13.14 -36.93 9.28
N ASN A 238 12.62 -36.41 8.18
CA ASN A 238 13.46 -35.82 7.13
C ASN A 238 13.51 -34.30 7.30
N ALA A 239 14.59 -33.69 6.84
CA ALA A 239 14.67 -32.23 6.75
C ALA A 239 13.69 -31.71 5.68
N GLY A 240 13.46 -30.41 5.68
CA GLY A 240 12.63 -29.75 4.69
C GLY A 240 13.17 -28.42 4.25
N ILE A 241 12.49 -27.83 3.28
CA ILE A 241 12.75 -26.49 2.76
C ILE A 241 11.44 -25.71 2.69
N SER A 242 11.51 -24.42 2.93
CA SER A 242 10.43 -23.47 2.70
C SER A 242 10.77 -22.58 1.52
N ILE A 243 9.81 -22.42 0.61
CA ILE A 243 9.96 -21.56 -0.58
C ILE A 243 8.79 -20.58 -0.65
N LYS A 244 9.03 -19.37 -1.17
CA LYS A 244 8.02 -18.34 -1.43
C LYS A 244 7.76 -18.24 -2.92
N LEU A 245 6.49 -18.12 -3.30
CA LEU A 245 6.09 -18.08 -4.72
C LEU A 245 6.47 -16.73 -5.35
N SER A 246 6.39 -15.63 -4.59
CA SER A 246 6.86 -14.31 -5.03
C SER A 246 8.35 -14.27 -5.39
N ALA A 247 9.16 -15.18 -4.85
CA ALA A 247 10.58 -15.27 -5.19
C ALA A 247 10.82 -15.91 -6.56
N LEU A 248 9.85 -16.62 -7.11
CA LEU A 248 10.02 -17.45 -8.31
C LEU A 248 9.38 -16.85 -9.57
N HIS A 249 8.67 -15.73 -9.43
CA HIS A 249 8.05 -15.02 -10.54
C HIS A 249 7.97 -13.52 -10.23
N PRO A 250 8.46 -12.63 -11.12
CA PRO A 250 8.54 -11.20 -10.81
C PRO A 250 7.17 -10.49 -10.76
N ARG A 251 6.16 -11.08 -11.40
CA ARG A 251 4.77 -10.58 -11.41
C ARG A 251 3.79 -11.53 -10.74
N TYR A 252 4.14 -12.03 -9.56
CA TYR A 252 3.28 -12.93 -8.78
C TYR A 252 2.08 -12.16 -8.19
N GLU A 253 1.07 -11.92 -9.01
CA GLU A 253 -0.14 -11.16 -8.66
C GLU A 253 -1.37 -11.67 -9.44
N ALA A 254 -2.57 -11.51 -8.87
CA ALA A 254 -3.81 -12.07 -9.42
C ALA A 254 -4.11 -11.63 -10.87
N ARG A 255 -3.81 -10.36 -11.19
CA ARG A 255 -3.97 -9.79 -12.54
C ARG A 255 -3.16 -10.52 -13.60
N GLN A 256 -2.02 -11.09 -13.22
CA GLN A 256 -1.10 -11.80 -14.10
C GLN A 256 -1.25 -13.32 -13.99
N SER A 257 -2.36 -13.80 -13.40
CA SER A 257 -2.60 -15.21 -13.07
C SER A 257 -2.31 -16.18 -14.23
N GLN A 258 -2.71 -15.86 -15.47
CA GLN A 258 -2.47 -16.74 -16.61
C GLN A 258 -0.97 -16.94 -16.89
N THR A 259 -0.19 -15.85 -16.93
CA THR A 259 1.26 -15.88 -17.14
C THR A 259 1.96 -16.55 -15.97
N VAL A 260 1.58 -16.17 -14.74
CA VAL A 260 2.09 -16.77 -13.51
C VAL A 260 1.91 -18.28 -13.55
N LEU A 261 0.70 -18.79 -13.81
CA LEU A 261 0.46 -20.23 -13.83
C LEU A 261 1.24 -20.95 -14.92
N ALA A 262 1.46 -20.30 -16.08
CA ALA A 262 2.23 -20.88 -17.17
C ALA A 262 3.74 -20.99 -16.85
N GLU A 263 4.30 -20.01 -16.16
CA GLU A 263 5.75 -19.88 -15.94
C GLU A 263 6.19 -20.39 -14.55
N LEU A 264 5.38 -20.15 -13.51
CA LEU A 264 5.68 -20.52 -12.12
C LEU A 264 5.43 -22.01 -11.85
N CYS A 265 4.33 -22.58 -12.34
CA CYS A 265 4.00 -23.99 -12.08
C CYS A 265 5.11 -24.95 -12.52
N PRO A 266 5.73 -24.82 -13.71
CA PRO A 266 6.88 -25.65 -14.09
C PRO A 266 8.07 -25.54 -13.13
N LYS A 267 8.42 -24.32 -12.69
CA LYS A 267 9.51 -24.09 -11.73
C LYS A 267 9.22 -24.78 -10.39
N VAL A 268 8.02 -24.59 -9.85
CA VAL A 268 7.61 -25.20 -8.57
C VAL A 268 7.55 -26.73 -8.70
N LEU A 269 7.07 -27.25 -9.83
CA LEU A 269 7.05 -28.69 -10.11
C LEU A 269 8.46 -29.29 -10.15
N GLU A 270 9.43 -28.62 -10.77
CA GLU A 270 10.83 -29.09 -10.79
C GLU A 270 11.42 -29.16 -9.37
N LEU A 271 11.21 -28.11 -8.56
CA LEU A 271 11.66 -28.12 -7.16
C LEU A 271 10.96 -29.22 -6.35
N ALA A 272 9.67 -29.45 -6.57
CA ALA A 272 8.91 -30.52 -5.93
C ALA A 272 9.39 -31.93 -6.34
N GLN A 273 9.68 -32.15 -7.62
CA GLN A 273 10.26 -33.41 -8.11
C GLN A 273 11.63 -33.68 -7.51
N LEU A 274 12.45 -32.63 -7.38
CA LEU A 274 13.76 -32.74 -6.77
C LEU A 274 13.66 -33.05 -5.26
N ALA A 275 12.78 -32.34 -4.53
CA ALA A 275 12.52 -32.61 -3.12
C ALA A 275 11.99 -34.04 -2.89
N LYS A 276 11.11 -34.51 -3.77
CA LYS A 276 10.61 -35.89 -3.80
C LYS A 276 11.74 -36.90 -3.96
N SER A 277 12.72 -36.65 -4.85
CA SER A 277 13.83 -37.59 -5.10
C SER A 277 14.68 -37.87 -3.85
N TYR A 278 14.69 -36.94 -2.90
CA TYR A 278 15.36 -37.05 -1.60
C TYR A 278 14.39 -37.28 -0.43
N ASN A 279 13.10 -37.48 -0.71
CA ASN A 279 12.03 -37.65 0.28
C ASN A 279 12.01 -36.52 1.34
N LEU A 280 12.18 -35.26 0.91
CA LEU A 280 12.19 -34.09 1.80
C LEU A 280 10.78 -33.52 1.99
N ASN A 281 10.59 -32.72 3.04
CA ASN A 281 9.44 -31.84 3.16
C ASN A 281 9.66 -30.55 2.36
N LEU A 282 8.75 -30.20 1.44
CA LEU A 282 8.76 -28.92 0.72
C LEU A 282 7.49 -28.17 1.07
N THR A 283 7.62 -27.04 1.76
CA THR A 283 6.49 -26.20 2.16
C THR A 283 6.48 -24.91 1.35
N LEU A 284 5.36 -24.64 0.67
CA LEU A 284 5.10 -23.31 0.10
C LEU A 284 4.64 -22.37 1.23
N ASP A 285 5.40 -21.31 1.48
CA ASP A 285 5.03 -20.31 2.49
C ASP A 285 3.81 -19.48 2.03
N ALA A 286 3.02 -19.02 2.98
CA ALA A 286 1.88 -18.13 2.74
C ALA A 286 2.30 -16.67 2.87
N GLU A 287 1.88 -15.86 1.90
CA GLU A 287 2.27 -14.45 1.73
C GLU A 287 1.07 -13.53 2.01
N GLU A 288 0.87 -12.46 1.23
CA GLU A 288 -0.26 -11.53 1.36
C GLU A 288 -1.62 -12.17 0.98
N ALA A 289 -2.71 -11.60 1.50
CA ALA A 289 -4.06 -12.15 1.36
C ALA A 289 -4.60 -12.17 -0.08
N ASP A 290 -4.15 -11.25 -0.93
CA ASP A 290 -4.54 -11.11 -2.33
C ASP A 290 -3.93 -12.22 -3.22
N ARG A 291 -2.83 -12.82 -2.77
CA ARG A 291 -2.13 -13.93 -3.42
C ARG A 291 -2.66 -15.31 -3.02
N LEU A 292 -3.51 -15.40 -1.99
CA LEU A 292 -3.99 -16.67 -1.45
C LEU A 292 -4.61 -17.55 -2.54
N GLU A 293 -5.56 -17.04 -3.31
CA GLU A 293 -6.27 -17.87 -4.29
C GLU A 293 -5.36 -18.30 -5.44
N LEU A 294 -4.49 -17.39 -5.92
CA LEU A 294 -3.49 -17.71 -6.95
C LEU A 294 -2.48 -18.76 -6.46
N SER A 295 -2.07 -18.70 -5.17
CA SER A 295 -1.21 -19.73 -4.57
C SER A 295 -1.87 -21.11 -4.59
N LEU A 296 -3.20 -21.17 -4.36
CA LEU A 296 -3.95 -22.42 -4.35
C LEU A 296 -4.13 -22.98 -5.77
N ASP A 297 -4.23 -22.13 -6.79
CA ASP A 297 -4.21 -22.59 -8.19
C ASP A 297 -2.85 -23.22 -8.57
N VAL A 298 -1.74 -22.61 -8.13
CA VAL A 298 -0.39 -23.18 -8.29
C VAL A 298 -0.28 -24.53 -7.57
N ILE A 299 -0.75 -24.60 -6.32
CA ILE A 299 -0.76 -25.84 -5.52
C ILE A 299 -1.58 -26.93 -6.21
N GLN A 300 -2.80 -26.60 -6.65
CA GLN A 300 -3.67 -27.56 -7.33
C GLN A 300 -2.99 -28.14 -8.57
N SER A 301 -2.37 -27.28 -9.39
CA SER A 301 -1.68 -27.68 -10.61
C SER A 301 -0.47 -28.59 -10.32
N VAL A 302 0.39 -28.19 -9.38
CA VAL A 302 1.63 -28.92 -9.06
C VAL A 302 1.34 -30.21 -8.29
N PHE A 303 0.58 -30.15 -7.20
CA PHE A 303 0.30 -31.29 -6.33
C PHE A 303 -0.42 -32.43 -7.06
N SER A 304 -1.30 -32.09 -8.00
CA SER A 304 -2.04 -33.08 -8.80
C SER A 304 -1.21 -33.71 -9.91
N HIS A 305 0.04 -33.26 -10.13
CA HIS A 305 0.88 -33.77 -11.20
C HIS A 305 1.32 -35.22 -10.91
N ALA A 306 1.17 -36.11 -11.90
CA ALA A 306 1.41 -37.54 -11.74
C ALA A 306 2.83 -37.89 -11.27
N SER A 307 3.82 -37.05 -11.60
CA SER A 307 5.22 -37.25 -11.16
C SER A 307 5.40 -37.17 -9.65
N LEU A 308 4.45 -36.59 -8.90
CA LEU A 308 4.54 -36.42 -7.45
C LEU A 308 3.89 -37.57 -6.65
N ARG A 309 3.12 -38.47 -7.29
CA ARG A 309 2.44 -39.60 -6.60
C ARG A 309 3.37 -40.43 -5.72
N GLY A 310 2.89 -40.85 -4.55
CA GLY A 310 3.67 -41.64 -3.59
C GLY A 310 4.72 -40.84 -2.79
N TRP A 311 4.59 -39.51 -2.77
CA TRP A 311 5.38 -38.62 -1.92
C TRP A 311 4.46 -37.70 -1.13
N ASP A 312 4.49 -37.83 0.19
CA ASP A 312 3.64 -37.07 1.11
C ASP A 312 4.35 -35.81 1.66
N GLY A 313 5.49 -35.42 1.09
CA GLY A 313 6.32 -34.33 1.60
C GLY A 313 5.95 -32.94 1.08
N PHE A 314 5.07 -32.86 0.08
CA PHE A 314 4.55 -31.59 -0.42
C PHE A 314 3.69 -30.92 0.66
N GLY A 315 3.77 -29.60 0.77
CA GLY A 315 3.11 -28.85 1.82
C GLY A 315 2.87 -27.39 1.50
N LEU A 316 2.02 -26.78 2.32
CA LEU A 316 1.75 -25.33 2.31
C LEU A 316 1.65 -24.80 3.73
N ALA A 317 1.84 -23.49 3.89
CA ALA A 317 1.45 -22.77 5.09
C ALA A 317 0.02 -22.19 4.95
N ILE A 318 -0.73 -22.15 6.05
CA ILE A 318 -2.04 -21.52 6.16
C ILE A 318 -2.02 -20.55 7.35
N GLN A 319 -2.51 -19.34 7.12
CA GLN A 319 -2.47 -18.26 8.11
C GLN A 319 -3.80 -18.15 8.85
N ALA A 320 -3.83 -18.50 10.13
CA ALA A 320 -5.02 -18.49 10.97
C ALA A 320 -5.61 -17.09 11.25
N TYR A 321 -4.85 -16.02 11.01
CA TYR A 321 -5.36 -14.65 11.12
C TYR A 321 -6.30 -14.26 9.97
N SER A 322 -6.35 -15.08 8.90
CA SER A 322 -7.15 -14.87 7.71
C SER A 322 -8.53 -15.44 7.97
N LYS A 323 -9.55 -14.69 7.58
CA LYS A 323 -10.95 -15.08 7.74
C LYS A 323 -11.33 -16.32 6.91
N ARG A 324 -10.50 -16.69 5.93
CA ARG A 324 -10.68 -17.81 5.01
C ARG A 324 -9.95 -19.09 5.45
N ALA A 325 -9.21 -19.08 6.56
CA ALA A 325 -8.30 -20.17 6.92
C ALA A 325 -8.96 -21.55 7.03
N ASN A 326 -10.16 -21.63 7.62
CA ASN A 326 -10.88 -22.89 7.77
C ASN A 326 -11.30 -23.47 6.42
N GLN A 327 -11.81 -22.62 5.53
CA GLN A 327 -12.21 -23.02 4.17
C GLN A 327 -11.01 -23.49 3.35
N VAL A 328 -9.83 -22.87 3.52
CA VAL A 328 -8.59 -23.34 2.87
C VAL A 328 -8.24 -24.75 3.36
N ILE A 329 -8.34 -25.02 4.66
CA ILE A 329 -8.06 -26.36 5.21
C ILE A 329 -9.00 -27.41 4.62
N GLU A 330 -10.30 -27.10 4.55
CA GLU A 330 -11.31 -27.99 3.95
C GLU A 330 -11.01 -28.26 2.47
N TRP A 331 -10.71 -27.23 1.70
CA TRP A 331 -10.34 -27.36 0.29
C TRP A 331 -9.06 -28.18 0.08
N VAL A 332 -8.03 -27.97 0.92
CA VAL A 332 -6.79 -28.77 0.88
C VAL A 332 -7.07 -30.22 1.22
N ALA A 333 -7.93 -30.49 2.21
CA ALA A 333 -8.32 -31.85 2.57
C ALA A 333 -9.02 -32.56 1.41
N ASP A 334 -9.90 -31.86 0.69
CA ASP A 334 -10.56 -32.39 -0.50
C ASP A 334 -9.57 -32.61 -1.65
N LEU A 335 -8.59 -31.73 -1.86
CA LEU A 335 -7.50 -31.92 -2.83
C LEU A 335 -6.65 -33.15 -2.53
N CYS A 336 -6.36 -33.40 -1.26
CA CYS A 336 -5.66 -34.60 -0.82
C CYS A 336 -6.50 -35.86 -1.09
N LYS A 337 -7.81 -35.84 -0.80
CA LYS A 337 -8.72 -36.96 -1.10
C LYS A 337 -8.81 -37.26 -2.59
N ALA A 338 -8.92 -36.24 -3.44
CA ALA A 338 -9.02 -36.42 -4.89
C ALA A 338 -7.75 -37.01 -5.53
N ASN A 339 -6.58 -36.76 -4.92
CA ASN A 339 -5.30 -37.27 -5.39
C ASN A 339 -4.83 -38.56 -4.68
N ASP A 340 -5.58 -39.04 -3.68
CA ASP A 340 -5.19 -40.15 -2.79
C ASP A 340 -3.75 -39.97 -2.24
N ALA A 341 -3.47 -38.76 -1.75
CA ALA A 341 -2.16 -38.34 -1.25
C ALA A 341 -2.29 -37.56 0.05
N LYS A 342 -1.18 -37.42 0.79
CA LYS A 342 -1.13 -36.62 2.02
C LYS A 342 -0.33 -35.34 1.80
N MET A 343 -0.75 -34.25 2.44
CA MET A 343 -0.03 -32.98 2.41
C MET A 343 0.44 -32.57 3.81
N MET A 344 1.66 -32.03 3.93
CA MET A 344 2.16 -31.45 5.17
C MET A 344 1.70 -29.99 5.30
N VAL A 345 0.80 -29.70 6.24
CA VAL A 345 0.14 -28.39 6.33
C VAL A 345 0.63 -27.64 7.56
N ARG A 346 1.35 -26.54 7.33
CA ARG A 346 1.85 -25.67 8.38
C ARG A 346 0.80 -24.64 8.77
N LEU A 347 0.29 -24.71 9.99
CA LEU A 347 -0.58 -23.67 10.55
C LEU A 347 0.28 -22.61 11.24
N VAL A 348 0.19 -21.37 10.76
CA VAL A 348 0.80 -20.18 11.39
C VAL A 348 -0.30 -19.21 11.80
N LYS A 349 0.02 -18.16 12.58
CA LYS A 349 -0.92 -17.05 12.79
C LYS A 349 -0.99 -16.18 11.54
N GLY A 350 0.12 -15.55 11.17
CA GLY A 350 0.25 -14.66 10.02
C GLY A 350 1.37 -13.63 10.25
N ALA A 351 1.93 -13.08 9.17
CA ALA A 351 3.13 -12.25 9.20
C ALA A 351 2.93 -10.83 8.59
N TYR A 352 1.78 -10.57 7.96
CA TYR A 352 1.54 -9.36 7.16
C TYR A 352 0.45 -8.45 7.73
N TRP A 353 0.05 -8.64 8.99
CA TRP A 353 -1.19 -8.06 9.54
C TRP A 353 -1.31 -6.54 9.35
N ASP A 354 -0.29 -5.76 9.67
CA ASP A 354 -0.32 -4.30 9.50
C ASP A 354 -0.46 -3.89 8.02
N ALA A 355 0.21 -4.63 7.13
CA ALA A 355 0.12 -4.41 5.69
C ALA A 355 -1.27 -4.73 5.16
N GLU A 356 -1.92 -5.80 5.63
CA GLU A 356 -3.30 -6.16 5.26
C GLU A 356 -4.31 -5.10 5.71
N ILE A 357 -4.17 -4.56 6.92
CA ILE A 357 -5.02 -3.46 7.41
C ILE A 357 -4.84 -2.21 6.55
N LYS A 358 -3.58 -1.85 6.26
CA LYS A 358 -3.25 -0.70 5.42
C LYS A 358 -3.76 -0.88 3.98
N HIS A 359 -3.54 -2.05 3.38
CA HIS A 359 -3.93 -2.36 2.00
C HIS A 359 -5.45 -2.25 1.85
N ALA A 360 -6.22 -2.93 2.70
CA ALA A 360 -7.68 -2.86 2.68
C ALA A 360 -8.21 -1.41 2.83
N GLN A 361 -7.56 -0.59 3.67
CA GLN A 361 -7.90 0.82 3.85
C GLN A 361 -7.59 1.68 2.62
N ILE A 362 -6.42 1.50 2.01
CA ILE A 362 -6.00 2.23 0.81
C ILE A 362 -6.91 1.87 -0.36
N GLU A 363 -7.14 0.58 -0.58
CA GLU A 363 -7.96 0.06 -1.69
C GLU A 363 -9.46 0.29 -1.48
N GLY A 364 -9.90 0.80 -0.32
CA GLY A 364 -11.32 1.04 -0.06
C GLY A 364 -12.12 -0.27 -0.07
N ALA A 365 -11.49 -1.37 0.38
CA ALA A 365 -12.10 -2.69 0.42
C ALA A 365 -13.36 -2.71 1.33
N ARG A 366 -14.26 -3.66 1.08
CA ARG A 366 -15.49 -3.80 1.91
C ARG A 366 -15.20 -4.02 3.40
N ASP A 367 -14.15 -4.77 3.70
CA ASP A 367 -13.72 -5.15 5.04
C ASP A 367 -12.27 -5.64 5.02
N PHE A 368 -11.71 -6.01 6.17
CA PHE A 368 -10.37 -6.59 6.28
C PHE A 368 -10.39 -8.11 5.96
N PRO A 369 -9.42 -8.66 5.21
CA PRO A 369 -9.28 -10.10 5.03
C PRO A 369 -8.78 -10.83 6.28
N VAL A 370 -8.29 -10.06 7.26
CA VAL A 370 -7.74 -10.55 8.53
C VAL A 370 -8.55 -10.05 9.73
N TYR A 371 -8.45 -10.75 10.86
CA TYR A 371 -9.09 -10.29 12.10
C TYR A 371 -8.38 -9.05 12.67
N SER A 372 -9.15 -8.07 13.13
CA SER A 372 -8.60 -6.82 13.71
C SER A 372 -8.15 -6.94 15.18
N ARG A 373 -8.56 -8.01 15.90
CA ARG A 373 -8.15 -8.28 17.30
C ARG A 373 -7.32 -9.55 17.40
N LYS A 374 -6.22 -9.48 18.15
CA LYS A 374 -5.35 -10.64 18.41
C LYS A 374 -6.08 -11.87 19.01
N PRO A 375 -6.96 -11.74 20.03
CA PRO A 375 -7.71 -12.89 20.54
C PRO A 375 -8.61 -13.58 19.50
N MET A 376 -9.10 -12.87 18.47
CA MET A 376 -9.80 -13.51 17.36
C MET A 376 -8.88 -14.42 16.54
N THR A 377 -7.66 -13.96 16.25
CA THR A 377 -6.64 -14.81 15.59
C THR A 377 -6.27 -16.03 16.43
N ASP A 378 -6.16 -15.90 17.76
CA ASP A 378 -5.90 -17.05 18.62
C ASP A 378 -7.05 -18.07 18.59
N LEU A 379 -8.30 -17.59 18.64
CA LEU A 379 -9.49 -18.43 18.57
C LEU A 379 -9.59 -19.13 17.21
N ALA A 380 -9.32 -18.40 16.12
CA ALA A 380 -9.27 -18.96 14.78
C ALA A 380 -8.16 -20.01 14.63
N TYR A 381 -6.99 -19.78 15.22
CA TYR A 381 -5.90 -20.76 15.25
C TYR A 381 -6.32 -22.04 16.00
N MET A 382 -7.00 -21.92 17.14
CA MET A 382 -7.53 -23.08 17.88
C MET A 382 -8.53 -23.88 17.05
N ALA A 383 -9.46 -23.21 16.37
CA ALA A 383 -10.43 -23.84 15.48
C ALA A 383 -9.75 -24.54 14.29
N ALA A 384 -8.85 -23.85 13.60
CA ALA A 384 -8.07 -24.40 12.49
C ALA A 384 -7.24 -25.61 12.93
N ALA A 385 -6.65 -25.58 14.13
CA ALA A 385 -5.89 -26.71 14.65
C ALA A 385 -6.75 -27.95 14.87
N LYS A 386 -7.98 -27.78 15.39
CA LYS A 386 -8.96 -28.85 15.51
C LYS A 386 -9.35 -29.44 14.16
N ILE A 387 -9.70 -28.60 13.18
CA ILE A 387 -10.08 -29.04 11.83
C ILE A 387 -8.92 -29.80 11.15
N LEU A 388 -7.67 -29.37 11.33
CA LEU A 388 -6.48 -30.07 10.82
C LEU A 388 -6.30 -31.45 11.45
N LEU A 389 -6.49 -31.58 12.77
CA LEU A 389 -6.41 -32.87 13.46
C LEU A 389 -7.54 -33.83 13.02
N GLU A 390 -8.75 -33.30 12.81
CA GLU A 390 -9.89 -34.06 12.28
C GLU A 390 -9.62 -34.60 10.86
N ASN A 391 -8.79 -33.89 10.07
CA ASN A 391 -8.38 -34.29 8.73
C ASN A 391 -7.01 -35.00 8.67
N SER A 392 -6.49 -35.48 9.81
CA SER A 392 -5.14 -36.09 9.94
C SER A 392 -4.86 -37.33 9.06
N ARG A 393 -5.91 -37.94 8.51
CA ARG A 393 -5.80 -39.00 7.50
C ARG A 393 -5.19 -38.50 6.19
N HIS A 394 -5.55 -37.30 5.77
CA HIS A 394 -5.16 -36.70 4.48
C HIS A 394 -4.18 -35.53 4.66
N ILE A 395 -4.03 -35.02 5.87
CA ILE A 395 -3.15 -33.91 6.21
C ILE A 395 -2.20 -34.34 7.33
N TYR A 396 -0.94 -33.95 7.25
CA TYR A 396 0.00 -33.98 8.38
C TYR A 396 0.10 -32.57 8.97
N PRO A 397 -0.55 -32.28 10.11
CA PRO A 397 -0.54 -30.95 10.68
C PRO A 397 0.83 -30.58 11.25
N GLN A 398 1.29 -29.37 10.95
CA GLN A 398 2.52 -28.79 11.49
C GLN A 398 2.18 -27.47 12.21
N PHE A 399 2.13 -27.47 13.54
CA PHE A 399 1.68 -26.32 14.32
C PHE A 399 2.83 -25.37 14.66
N ALA A 400 2.95 -24.26 13.93
CA ALA A 400 4.02 -23.28 14.11
C ALA A 400 3.59 -22.18 15.10
N THR A 401 4.12 -22.23 16.32
CA THR A 401 3.78 -21.26 17.38
C THR A 401 4.84 -21.19 18.48
N HIS A 402 4.98 -20.04 19.13
CA HIS A 402 5.78 -19.86 20.35
C HIS A 402 4.92 -19.58 21.58
N ASN A 403 3.59 -19.68 21.44
CA ASN A 403 2.65 -19.41 22.53
C ASN A 403 2.38 -20.69 23.33
N ALA A 404 2.81 -20.71 24.60
CA ALA A 404 2.68 -21.87 25.47
C ALA A 404 1.21 -22.26 25.73
N ALA A 405 0.29 -21.30 25.75
CA ALA A 405 -1.15 -21.56 25.87
C ALA A 405 -1.68 -22.31 24.64
N THR A 406 -1.26 -21.89 23.44
CA THR A 406 -1.61 -22.57 22.19
C THR A 406 -1.03 -23.98 22.12
N VAL A 407 0.22 -24.17 22.56
CA VAL A 407 0.86 -25.49 22.64
C VAL A 407 0.11 -26.41 23.61
N ALA A 408 -0.21 -25.92 24.81
CA ALA A 408 -0.97 -26.67 25.79
C ALA A 408 -2.36 -27.07 25.27
N TYR A 409 -3.06 -26.15 24.59
CA TYR A 409 -4.34 -26.43 23.94
C TYR A 409 -4.25 -27.58 22.93
N ILE A 410 -3.26 -27.54 22.03
CA ILE A 410 -3.09 -28.57 21.00
C ILE A 410 -2.77 -29.93 21.64
N ILE A 411 -1.92 -29.97 22.66
CA ILE A 411 -1.57 -31.22 23.34
C ILE A 411 -2.81 -31.86 23.97
N GLU A 412 -3.60 -31.07 24.73
CA GLU A 412 -4.83 -31.57 25.35
C GLU A 412 -5.87 -32.00 24.30
N LEU A 413 -6.00 -31.23 23.22
CA LEU A 413 -6.91 -31.54 22.12
C LEU A 413 -6.51 -32.86 21.43
N ALA A 414 -5.23 -33.02 21.08
CA ALA A 414 -4.73 -34.24 20.47
C ALA A 414 -4.83 -35.44 21.42
N GLN A 415 -4.68 -35.23 22.74
CA GLN A 415 -4.88 -36.27 23.73
C GLN A 415 -6.33 -36.76 23.78
N ASP A 416 -7.31 -35.83 23.84
CA ASP A 416 -8.73 -36.17 23.81
C ASP A 416 -9.14 -36.87 22.51
N MET A 417 -8.53 -36.49 21.39
CA MET A 417 -8.75 -37.10 20.08
C MET A 417 -7.96 -38.40 19.85
N GLN A 418 -7.10 -38.80 20.79
CA GLN A 418 -6.19 -39.97 20.66
C GLN A 418 -5.24 -39.88 19.45
N LEU A 419 -4.74 -38.67 19.17
CA LEU A 419 -3.85 -38.32 18.07
C LEU A 419 -2.45 -37.89 18.55
N LEU A 420 -2.00 -38.34 19.72
CA LEU A 420 -0.60 -38.17 20.14
C LEU A 420 0.32 -39.13 19.38
N GLY A 421 1.48 -38.64 18.95
CA GLY A 421 2.55 -39.45 18.35
C GLY A 421 3.24 -38.80 17.15
N VAL A 422 4.43 -39.32 16.82
CA VAL A 422 5.33 -38.76 15.79
C VAL A 422 4.77 -38.76 14.37
N ASP A 423 3.85 -39.68 14.08
CA ASP A 423 3.21 -39.86 12.78
C ASP A 423 1.89 -39.07 12.64
N LYS A 424 1.43 -38.44 13.72
CA LYS A 424 0.12 -37.74 13.76
C LYS A 424 0.26 -36.26 13.42
N PHE A 425 1.16 -35.54 14.07
CA PHE A 425 1.44 -34.12 13.83
C PHE A 425 2.84 -33.74 14.35
N GLU A 426 3.30 -32.54 14.00
CA GLU A 426 4.50 -31.93 14.60
C GLU A 426 4.21 -30.51 15.09
N PHE A 427 5.03 -30.03 16.03
CA PHE A 427 5.15 -28.61 16.28
C PHE A 427 6.24 -27.99 15.41
N GLN A 428 6.18 -26.68 15.21
CA GLN A 428 7.28 -25.93 14.63
C GLN A 428 7.59 -24.67 15.42
N ARG A 429 8.87 -24.30 15.38
CA ARG A 429 9.39 -23.08 15.98
C ARG A 429 10.38 -22.41 15.05
N LEU A 430 10.81 -21.23 15.42
CA LEU A 430 11.84 -20.52 14.67
C LEU A 430 13.21 -20.78 15.29
N HIS A 431 14.27 -20.72 14.47
CA HIS A 431 15.63 -20.72 15.00
C HIS A 431 15.87 -19.47 15.87
N GLY A 432 16.53 -19.66 17.01
CA GLY A 432 16.76 -18.62 18.01
C GLY A 432 15.52 -18.27 18.85
N MET A 433 14.38 -18.95 18.66
CA MET A 433 13.14 -18.66 19.38
C MET A 433 12.42 -19.92 19.86
N GLY A 434 11.84 -19.84 21.06
CA GLY A 434 11.04 -20.92 21.64
C GLY A 434 11.85 -22.15 22.08
N ASP A 435 13.19 -22.07 22.14
CA ASP A 435 14.05 -23.18 22.55
C ASP A 435 13.62 -23.76 23.91
N ALA A 436 13.51 -22.93 24.94
CA ALA A 436 13.10 -23.35 26.27
C ALA A 436 11.71 -24.01 26.29
N LEU A 437 10.74 -23.47 25.53
CA LEU A 437 9.39 -24.03 25.45
C LEU A 437 9.43 -25.45 24.89
N TYR A 438 10.14 -25.65 23.77
CA TYR A 438 10.12 -26.93 23.08
C TYR A 438 11.08 -27.97 23.68
N GLU A 439 12.12 -27.56 24.40
CA GLU A 439 12.86 -28.45 25.29
C GLU A 439 11.93 -29.04 26.36
N LEU A 440 11.16 -28.19 27.06
CA LEU A 440 10.18 -28.64 28.07
C LEU A 440 9.05 -29.51 27.51
N VAL A 441 8.64 -29.29 26.26
CA VAL A 441 7.66 -30.16 25.60
C VAL A 441 8.28 -31.52 25.27
N SER A 442 9.54 -31.55 24.81
CA SER A 442 10.25 -32.79 24.50
C SER A 442 10.49 -33.68 25.73
N GLU A 443 10.68 -33.07 26.91
CA GLU A 443 10.87 -33.76 28.20
C GLU A 443 9.59 -34.43 28.74
N GLN A 444 8.41 -34.15 28.17
CA GLN A 444 7.14 -34.74 28.61
C GLN A 444 6.88 -36.14 28.04
N ASP A 445 7.82 -36.72 27.28
CA ASP A 445 7.72 -38.05 26.65
C ASP A 445 6.46 -38.27 25.80
N LEU A 446 5.89 -37.18 25.26
CA LEU A 446 4.69 -37.21 24.42
C LEU A 446 4.95 -37.73 23.00
N ASN A 447 6.23 -37.94 22.65
CA ASN A 447 6.67 -38.34 21.30
C ASN A 447 6.13 -37.41 20.19
N ILE A 448 6.11 -36.09 20.43
CA ILE A 448 5.72 -35.09 19.43
C ILE A 448 6.98 -34.40 18.90
N PRO A 449 7.28 -34.47 17.60
CA PRO A 449 8.46 -33.82 17.03
C PRO A 449 8.30 -32.31 16.96
N CYS A 450 9.43 -31.61 16.96
CA CYS A 450 9.50 -30.17 16.73
C CYS A 450 10.46 -29.87 15.57
N ARG A 451 9.95 -29.19 14.53
CA ARG A 451 10.75 -28.71 13.41
C ARG A 451 11.16 -27.24 13.61
N ILE A 452 12.43 -26.94 13.39
CA ILE A 452 13.02 -25.62 13.48
C ILE A 452 13.03 -25.02 12.08
N TYR A 453 12.24 -23.97 11.90
CA TYR A 453 12.30 -23.10 10.74
C TYR A 453 13.57 -22.23 10.84
N ALA A 454 14.51 -22.45 9.94
CA ALA A 454 15.88 -21.91 10.03
C ALA A 454 16.21 -21.03 8.84
N PRO A 455 16.41 -19.71 9.06
CA PRO A 455 16.88 -18.80 8.03
C PRO A 455 18.28 -19.15 7.56
N VAL A 456 18.49 -19.06 6.25
CA VAL A 456 19.74 -19.32 5.55
C VAL A 456 19.93 -18.25 4.49
N GLY A 457 21.00 -17.47 4.60
CA GLY A 457 21.34 -16.49 3.59
C GLY A 457 22.44 -15.53 4.03
N GLY A 458 22.94 -14.76 3.08
CA GLY A 458 23.97 -13.76 3.35
C GLY A 458 23.45 -12.62 4.23
N HIS A 459 24.36 -11.84 4.80
CA HIS A 459 24.01 -10.70 5.65
C HIS A 459 23.12 -9.68 4.95
N ARG A 460 23.18 -9.54 3.61
CA ARG A 460 22.34 -8.61 2.84
C ARG A 460 20.86 -8.99 2.88
N ASP A 461 20.56 -10.27 2.66
CA ASP A 461 19.19 -10.78 2.54
C ASP A 461 18.55 -10.99 3.94
N LEU A 462 19.39 -11.20 4.96
CA LEU A 462 18.98 -11.28 6.38
C LEU A 462 18.25 -10.02 6.87
N LEU A 463 18.61 -8.84 6.39
CA LEU A 463 18.23 -7.59 7.03
C LEU A 463 16.74 -7.24 6.86
N ALA A 464 16.20 -7.42 5.65
CA ALA A 464 14.77 -7.18 5.39
C ALA A 464 13.90 -8.14 6.22
N TYR A 465 14.35 -9.38 6.28
CA TYR A 465 13.76 -10.42 7.11
C TYR A 465 13.85 -10.10 8.62
N LEU A 466 14.98 -9.56 9.09
CA LEU A 466 15.20 -9.28 10.51
C LEU A 466 14.25 -8.20 11.04
N VAL A 467 13.94 -7.16 10.26
CA VAL A 467 12.97 -6.11 10.65
C VAL A 467 11.59 -6.71 10.87
N ARG A 468 11.08 -7.48 9.88
CA ARG A 468 9.78 -8.17 10.01
C ARG A 468 9.78 -9.10 11.22
N ARG A 469 10.88 -9.83 11.43
CA ARG A 469 11.04 -10.74 12.56
C ARG A 469 11.02 -10.04 13.92
N LEU A 470 11.65 -8.86 14.00
CA LEU A 470 11.66 -8.03 15.21
C LEU A 470 10.26 -7.45 15.48
N LEU A 471 9.51 -7.03 14.45
CA LEU A 471 8.14 -6.53 14.61
C LEU A 471 7.18 -7.62 15.10
N GLU A 472 7.23 -8.82 14.51
CA GLU A 472 6.39 -9.97 14.90
C GLU A 472 6.53 -10.33 16.40
N ASN A 473 7.74 -10.19 16.95
CA ASN A 473 8.06 -10.66 18.29
C ASN A 473 8.22 -9.54 19.33
N GLY A 474 8.52 -8.32 18.88
CA GLY A 474 8.64 -7.11 19.69
C GLY A 474 7.33 -6.35 19.87
N ALA A 475 6.26 -6.71 19.16
CA ALA A 475 4.94 -6.13 19.42
C ALA A 475 4.52 -6.34 20.88
N ASN A 476 3.98 -5.30 21.54
CA ASN A 476 3.49 -5.37 22.93
C ASN A 476 2.43 -6.46 23.17
N SER A 477 1.75 -6.89 22.10
CA SER A 477 0.76 -7.98 22.08
C SER A 477 1.38 -9.38 21.90
N SER A 478 2.68 -9.48 21.64
CA SER A 478 3.39 -10.74 21.44
C SER A 478 3.55 -11.50 22.75
N PHE A 479 3.29 -12.81 22.70
CA PHE A 479 3.46 -13.71 23.84
C PHE A 479 4.93 -13.80 24.30
N VAL A 480 5.88 -13.70 23.36
CA VAL A 480 7.32 -13.81 23.65
C VAL A 480 7.80 -12.61 24.48
N HIS A 481 7.29 -11.42 24.19
CA HIS A 481 7.55 -10.24 25.01
C HIS A 481 6.93 -10.39 26.41
N ALA A 482 5.66 -10.83 26.49
CA ALA A 482 4.94 -10.92 27.76
C ALA A 482 5.43 -12.05 28.69
N ILE A 483 5.96 -13.16 28.16
CA ILE A 483 6.51 -14.25 28.99
C ILE A 483 7.85 -13.87 29.64
N GLY A 484 8.65 -13.04 28.96
CA GLY A 484 9.93 -12.53 29.46
C GLY A 484 9.79 -11.56 30.63
N ASP A 485 8.65 -10.88 30.76
CA ASP A 485 8.33 -10.08 31.95
C ASP A 485 7.87 -10.97 33.10
N VAL A 486 8.74 -11.19 34.09
CA VAL A 486 8.46 -11.98 35.29
C VAL A 486 7.33 -11.40 36.16
N ASN A 487 7.05 -10.10 36.03
CA ASN A 487 5.98 -9.43 36.78
C ASN A 487 4.61 -9.58 36.11
N TYR A 488 4.56 -10.04 34.86
CA TYR A 488 3.30 -10.23 34.16
C TYR A 488 2.60 -11.51 34.67
N PRO A 489 1.33 -11.45 35.15
CA PRO A 489 0.65 -12.61 35.74
C PRO A 489 0.46 -13.76 34.75
N VAL A 490 0.70 -15.00 35.19
CA VAL A 490 0.52 -16.22 34.37
C VAL A 490 -0.94 -16.38 33.95
N GLU A 491 -1.87 -16.00 34.82
CA GLU A 491 -3.32 -16.04 34.58
C GLU A 491 -3.72 -15.18 33.38
N LYS A 492 -3.02 -14.05 33.14
CA LYS A 492 -3.26 -13.19 31.99
C LYS A 492 -2.68 -13.79 30.70
N LEU A 493 -1.52 -14.44 30.76
CA LEU A 493 -0.92 -15.15 29.61
C LEU A 493 -1.75 -16.34 29.16
N MET A 494 -2.39 -17.01 30.12
CA MET A 494 -3.17 -18.22 29.93
C MET A 494 -4.67 -17.96 29.77
N LYS A 495 -5.10 -16.69 29.69
CA LYS A 495 -6.51 -16.35 29.56
C LYS A 495 -7.07 -16.92 28.25
N ASN A 496 -8.17 -17.67 28.34
CA ASN A 496 -8.85 -18.22 27.17
C ASN A 496 -9.28 -17.08 26.22
N PRO A 497 -8.90 -17.11 24.92
CA PRO A 497 -9.29 -16.09 23.95
C PRO A 497 -10.82 -15.86 23.87
N LYS A 498 -11.63 -16.91 24.02
CA LYS A 498 -13.10 -16.83 24.10
C LYS A 498 -13.55 -15.89 25.22
N ALA A 499 -12.92 -15.97 26.39
CA ALA A 499 -13.21 -15.10 27.54
C ALA A 499 -12.65 -13.68 27.40
N MET A 500 -11.75 -13.41 26.44
CA MET A 500 -11.22 -12.07 26.15
C MET A 500 -12.09 -11.27 25.16
N LEU A 501 -12.93 -11.97 24.41
CA LEU A 501 -13.79 -11.38 23.40
C LEU A 501 -15.16 -10.96 23.95
N GLU A 502 -15.51 -11.41 25.17
CA GLU A 502 -16.74 -11.12 25.92
C GLU A 502 -18.04 -11.47 25.18
N LYS A 503 -18.30 -10.85 24.03
CA LYS A 503 -19.48 -11.02 23.17
C LYS A 503 -19.11 -10.94 21.67
N PRO A 504 -19.85 -11.61 20.77
CA PRO A 504 -19.64 -11.55 19.31
C PRO A 504 -19.60 -10.14 18.72
N GLU A 505 -20.32 -9.19 19.29
CA GLU A 505 -20.43 -7.83 18.75
C GLU A 505 -19.19 -6.97 19.06
N LEU A 506 -18.33 -7.43 19.99
CA LEU A 506 -17.13 -6.70 20.43
C LEU A 506 -15.83 -7.30 19.86
N VAL A 507 -15.94 -8.16 18.85
CA VAL A 507 -14.79 -8.89 18.28
C VAL A 507 -13.90 -8.03 17.39
N ARG A 508 -14.37 -6.87 16.95
CA ARG A 508 -13.58 -5.89 16.19
C ARG A 508 -12.81 -4.94 17.09
N HIS A 509 -11.67 -4.49 16.61
CA HIS A 509 -10.85 -3.53 17.34
C HIS A 509 -11.46 -2.13 17.23
N ALA A 510 -11.88 -1.55 18.37
CA ALA A 510 -12.59 -0.26 18.39
C ALA A 510 -11.83 0.90 17.73
N ASN A 511 -10.49 0.88 17.77
CA ASN A 511 -9.65 1.94 17.19
C ASN A 511 -9.23 1.68 15.73
N ILE A 512 -9.61 0.55 15.12
CA ILE A 512 -9.30 0.26 13.72
C ILE A 512 -10.59 0.47 12.93
N LYS A 513 -10.68 1.63 12.27
CA LYS A 513 -11.82 1.96 11.43
C LYS A 513 -11.81 1.13 10.16
N LEU A 514 -12.99 0.72 9.72
CA LEU A 514 -13.17 0.09 8.43
C LEU A 514 -12.75 1.02 7.29
N PRO A 515 -12.38 0.48 6.11
CA PRO A 515 -12.01 1.31 4.97
C PRO A 515 -13.06 2.37 4.62
N LYS A 516 -14.36 2.00 4.63
CA LYS A 516 -15.47 2.92 4.37
C LYS A 516 -15.60 4.08 5.37
N ASP A 517 -15.11 3.89 6.61
CA ASP A 517 -15.30 4.80 7.75
C ASP A 517 -14.01 5.54 8.15
N ILE A 518 -12.90 5.35 7.41
CA ILE A 518 -11.56 5.78 7.83
C ILE A 518 -11.47 7.29 8.10
N TYR A 519 -12.24 8.10 7.39
CA TYR A 519 -12.27 9.57 7.54
C TYR A 519 -13.27 10.08 8.57
N GLY A 520 -14.03 9.19 9.22
CA GLY A 520 -15.01 9.54 10.26
C GLY A 520 -16.25 10.25 9.71
N GLN A 521 -16.20 11.57 9.57
CA GLN A 521 -17.37 12.40 9.24
C GLN A 521 -17.81 12.30 7.76
N ARG A 522 -16.95 11.80 6.87
CA ARG A 522 -17.31 11.45 5.49
C ARG A 522 -17.08 9.97 5.23
N LYS A 523 -17.93 9.37 4.40
CA LYS A 523 -17.74 8.02 3.86
C LYS A 523 -16.59 8.04 2.84
N ASN A 524 -15.71 7.03 2.89
CA ASN A 524 -14.69 6.79 1.88
C ASN A 524 -15.33 6.18 0.62
N SER A 525 -14.72 6.42 -0.54
CA SER A 525 -15.05 5.70 -1.78
C SER A 525 -14.78 4.19 -1.62
N THR A 526 -15.65 3.36 -2.21
CA THR A 526 -15.45 1.90 -2.28
C THR A 526 -14.50 1.57 -3.43
N GLY A 527 -13.61 0.60 -3.27
CA GLY A 527 -12.77 0.10 -4.36
C GLY A 527 -12.99 -1.38 -4.68
N LEU A 528 -11.94 -2.06 -5.12
CA LEU A 528 -11.99 -3.45 -5.57
C LEU A 528 -10.74 -4.19 -5.08
N GLU A 529 -10.91 -5.41 -4.62
CA GLU A 529 -9.79 -6.30 -4.31
C GLU A 529 -9.52 -7.24 -5.49
N PHE A 530 -8.36 -7.09 -6.13
CA PHE A 530 -8.02 -7.94 -7.28
C PHE A 530 -7.71 -9.40 -6.89
N GLY A 531 -7.40 -9.65 -5.63
CA GLY A 531 -7.27 -10.99 -5.07
C GLY A 531 -8.60 -11.73 -4.84
N ASP A 532 -9.75 -11.07 -5.00
CA ASP A 532 -11.08 -11.67 -4.96
C ASP A 532 -11.51 -12.02 -6.41
N ARG A 533 -11.26 -13.28 -6.82
CA ARG A 533 -11.47 -13.68 -8.23
C ARG A 533 -12.92 -13.53 -8.69
N GLU A 534 -13.87 -13.69 -7.79
CA GLU A 534 -15.30 -13.60 -8.11
C GLU A 534 -15.67 -12.17 -8.44
N GLU A 535 -15.26 -11.23 -7.59
CA GLU A 535 -15.51 -9.81 -7.79
C GLU A 535 -14.81 -9.30 -9.05
N LEU A 536 -13.53 -9.67 -9.24
CA LEU A 536 -12.74 -9.29 -10.39
C LEU A 536 -13.33 -9.83 -11.70
N THR A 537 -13.64 -11.13 -11.77
CA THR A 537 -14.21 -11.74 -12.99
C THR A 537 -15.57 -11.13 -13.33
N GLY A 538 -16.40 -10.90 -12.32
CA GLY A 538 -17.69 -10.21 -12.48
C GLY A 538 -17.53 -8.82 -13.08
N LEU A 539 -16.63 -8.00 -12.53
CA LEU A 539 -16.34 -6.67 -13.04
C LEU A 539 -15.83 -6.71 -14.49
N MET A 540 -14.83 -7.54 -14.77
CA MET A 540 -14.21 -7.60 -16.10
C MET A 540 -15.21 -7.98 -17.19
N MET A 541 -16.14 -8.88 -16.88
CA MET A 541 -17.22 -9.27 -17.79
C MET A 541 -18.17 -8.09 -18.07
N GLN A 542 -18.60 -7.36 -17.04
CA GLN A 542 -19.48 -6.20 -17.20
C GLN A 542 -18.80 -5.06 -17.98
N VAL A 543 -17.57 -4.71 -17.64
CA VAL A 543 -16.81 -3.67 -18.36
C VAL A 543 -16.61 -4.04 -19.82
N SER A 544 -16.26 -5.29 -20.11
CA SER A 544 -16.10 -5.77 -21.49
C SER A 544 -17.40 -5.69 -22.29
N GLU A 545 -18.52 -6.08 -21.69
CA GLU A 545 -19.84 -5.99 -22.33
C GLU A 545 -20.20 -4.54 -22.68
N GLN A 546 -19.99 -3.61 -21.74
CA GLN A 546 -20.26 -2.19 -21.96
C GLN A 546 -19.40 -1.61 -23.10
N ILE A 547 -18.10 -1.94 -23.16
CA ILE A 547 -17.22 -1.49 -24.25
C ILE A 547 -17.70 -2.02 -25.60
N VAL A 548 -18.11 -3.29 -25.67
CA VAL A 548 -18.67 -3.87 -26.90
C VAL A 548 -19.94 -3.13 -27.32
N GLN A 549 -20.85 -2.85 -26.40
CA GLN A 549 -22.07 -2.11 -26.67
C GLN A 549 -21.78 -0.69 -27.18
N MET A 550 -20.80 0.01 -26.58
CA MET A 550 -20.37 1.33 -27.04
C MET A 550 -19.81 1.30 -28.47
N LYS A 551 -19.00 0.31 -28.82
CA LYS A 551 -18.39 0.22 -30.15
C LYS A 551 -19.36 -0.22 -31.24
N VAL A 552 -20.23 -1.19 -30.95
CA VAL A 552 -21.23 -1.68 -31.92
C VAL A 552 -22.34 -0.65 -32.15
N GLY A 553 -22.73 0.09 -31.10
CA GLY A 553 -23.79 1.09 -31.15
C GLY A 553 -23.41 2.40 -31.84
N ASN A 554 -22.12 2.70 -31.96
CA ASN A 554 -21.64 3.96 -32.53
C ASN A 554 -21.08 3.77 -33.94
N THR A 555 -21.73 4.40 -34.91
CA THR A 555 -21.24 4.52 -36.28
C THR A 555 -20.74 5.94 -36.53
N LEU A 556 -19.95 6.13 -37.60
CA LEU A 556 -19.46 7.45 -37.99
C LEU A 556 -20.62 8.44 -38.13
N ASN A 557 -20.59 9.49 -37.31
CA ASN A 557 -21.56 10.56 -37.38
C ASN A 557 -20.99 11.72 -38.19
N ALA A 558 -21.59 12.01 -39.35
CA ALA A 558 -21.12 13.08 -40.25
C ALA A 558 -21.46 14.50 -39.75
N LYS A 559 -22.33 14.63 -38.73
CA LYS A 559 -22.76 15.92 -38.16
C LYS A 559 -22.14 16.21 -36.78
N ALA A 560 -21.30 15.31 -36.29
CA ALA A 560 -20.64 15.39 -34.99
C ALA A 560 -19.16 15.06 -35.13
N ILE A 561 -18.39 15.34 -34.09
CA ILE A 561 -17.00 14.92 -33.96
C ILE A 561 -17.00 13.51 -33.40
N ASN A 562 -16.47 12.56 -34.19
CA ASN A 562 -16.30 11.18 -33.73
C ASN A 562 -15.14 11.11 -32.74
N ILE A 563 -15.35 10.38 -31.65
CA ILE A 563 -14.36 10.10 -30.62
C ILE A 563 -13.82 8.70 -30.87
N TYR A 564 -12.51 8.62 -31.00
CA TYR A 564 -11.80 7.39 -31.34
C TYR A 564 -11.08 6.85 -30.12
N SER A 565 -11.10 5.53 -29.95
CA SER A 565 -10.34 4.88 -28.90
C SER A 565 -8.84 5.03 -29.16
N PRO A 566 -8.04 5.44 -28.17
CA PRO A 566 -6.58 5.49 -28.32
C PRO A 566 -5.95 4.10 -28.47
N THR A 567 -6.68 3.04 -28.11
CA THR A 567 -6.22 1.64 -28.08
C THR A 567 -6.17 1.00 -29.47
N ASP A 568 -7.15 1.28 -30.32
CA ASP A 568 -7.31 0.61 -31.62
C ASP A 568 -7.84 1.52 -32.74
N GLY A 569 -8.25 2.75 -32.42
CA GLY A 569 -8.80 3.69 -33.41
C GLY A 569 -10.26 3.45 -33.76
N ASP A 570 -10.97 2.58 -33.05
CA ASP A 570 -12.41 2.40 -33.23
C ASP A 570 -13.20 3.61 -32.74
N VAL A 571 -14.37 3.88 -33.33
CA VAL A 571 -15.27 4.93 -32.84
C VAL A 571 -15.98 4.44 -31.57
N VAL A 572 -15.83 5.19 -30.47
CA VAL A 572 -16.44 4.87 -29.16
C VAL A 572 -17.62 5.79 -28.81
N GLY A 573 -17.83 6.83 -29.61
CA GLY A 573 -18.94 7.77 -29.48
C GLY A 573 -18.77 8.97 -30.39
N ALA A 574 -19.69 9.92 -30.33
CA ALA A 574 -19.58 11.18 -31.05
C ALA A 574 -20.20 12.33 -30.24
N VAL A 575 -19.65 13.53 -30.42
CA VAL A 575 -20.07 14.75 -29.71
C VAL A 575 -20.19 15.91 -30.68
N VAL A 576 -21.19 16.77 -30.48
CA VAL A 576 -21.31 18.02 -31.22
C VAL A 576 -20.54 19.10 -30.49
N PHE A 577 -19.60 19.75 -31.19
CA PHE A 577 -18.92 20.93 -30.66
C PHE A 577 -19.85 22.12 -30.71
N ALA A 578 -19.86 22.90 -29.62
CA ALA A 578 -20.60 24.13 -29.54
C ALA A 578 -20.03 25.15 -30.53
N THR A 579 -20.92 25.91 -31.15
CA THR A 579 -20.58 27.14 -31.88
C THR A 579 -20.22 28.26 -30.91
N GLU A 580 -19.61 29.33 -31.42
CA GLU A 580 -19.36 30.54 -30.62
C GLU A 580 -20.65 31.11 -30.01
N ALA A 581 -21.76 31.07 -30.75
CA ALA A 581 -23.05 31.56 -30.28
C ALA A 581 -23.59 30.71 -29.11
N GLU A 582 -23.50 29.38 -29.21
CA GLU A 582 -23.92 28.46 -28.15
C GLU A 582 -23.03 28.58 -26.90
N ALA A 583 -21.71 28.71 -27.08
CA ALA A 583 -20.79 28.91 -25.97
C ALA A 583 -21.09 30.22 -25.19
N LYS A 584 -21.41 31.31 -25.91
CA LYS A 584 -21.86 32.57 -25.29
C LYS A 584 -23.21 32.40 -24.59
N GLN A 585 -24.15 31.71 -25.24
CA GLN A 585 -25.48 31.47 -24.68
C GLN A 585 -25.42 30.62 -23.40
N ALA A 586 -24.52 29.64 -23.32
CA ALA A 586 -24.29 28.86 -22.09
C ALA A 586 -23.91 29.76 -20.91
N VAL A 587 -23.05 30.77 -21.13
CA VAL A 587 -22.69 31.75 -20.09
C VAL A 587 -23.88 32.63 -19.72
N VAL A 588 -24.76 32.99 -20.67
CA VAL A 588 -26.00 33.73 -20.38
C VAL A 588 -26.93 32.89 -19.50
N ASN A 589 -27.23 31.65 -19.89
CA ASN A 589 -28.09 30.74 -19.14
C ASN A 589 -27.61 30.54 -17.69
N ALA A 590 -26.29 30.34 -17.52
CA ALA A 590 -25.68 30.18 -16.20
C ALA A 590 -25.78 31.45 -15.34
N ASN A 591 -25.67 32.64 -15.95
CA ASN A 591 -25.84 33.90 -15.25
C ASN A 591 -27.29 34.13 -14.81
N GLU A 592 -28.26 33.76 -15.64
CA GLU A 592 -29.68 33.85 -15.30
C GLU A 592 -30.06 32.93 -14.13
N ALA A 593 -29.45 31.74 -14.04
CA ALA A 593 -29.67 30.80 -12.94
C ALA A 593 -28.92 31.14 -11.64
N TYR A 594 -27.91 32.01 -11.70
CA TYR A 594 -26.99 32.25 -10.57
C TYR A 594 -27.70 32.78 -9.33
N HIS A 595 -28.63 33.73 -9.50
CA HIS A 595 -29.34 34.31 -8.36
C HIS A 595 -29.99 33.22 -7.51
N ASP A 596 -30.79 32.35 -8.13
CA ASP A 596 -31.54 31.33 -7.41
C ASP A 596 -30.63 30.26 -6.83
N TRP A 597 -29.62 29.81 -7.59
CA TRP A 597 -28.66 28.81 -7.12
C TRP A 597 -27.80 29.29 -5.95
N SER A 598 -27.35 30.54 -5.99
CA SER A 598 -26.57 31.14 -4.90
C SER A 598 -27.37 31.24 -3.59
N LYS A 599 -28.71 31.28 -3.70
CA LYS A 599 -29.66 31.32 -2.58
C LYS A 599 -30.13 29.96 -2.10
N THR A 600 -29.95 28.90 -2.90
CA THR A 600 -30.18 27.52 -2.45
C THR A 600 -29.32 27.24 -1.20
N PRO A 601 -29.86 26.72 -0.09
CA PRO A 601 -29.09 26.46 1.12
C PRO A 601 -27.86 25.56 0.88
N VAL A 602 -26.75 25.84 1.57
CA VAL A 602 -25.49 25.06 1.45
C VAL A 602 -25.74 23.56 1.68
N VAL A 603 -26.56 23.22 2.67
CA VAL A 603 -26.90 21.83 3.00
C VAL A 603 -27.57 21.12 1.81
N GLU A 604 -28.47 21.80 1.11
CA GLU A 604 -29.17 21.25 -0.06
C GLU A 604 -28.21 21.05 -1.23
N ARG A 605 -27.37 22.05 -1.53
CA ARG A 605 -26.33 21.92 -2.56
C ARG A 605 -25.36 20.78 -2.26
N ALA A 606 -24.90 20.68 -1.00
CA ALA A 606 -24.01 19.61 -0.57
C ALA A 606 -24.68 18.23 -0.64
N SER A 607 -25.97 18.12 -0.35
CA SER A 607 -26.72 16.86 -0.49
C SER A 607 -26.88 16.42 -1.95
N ILE A 608 -27.05 17.34 -2.90
CA ILE A 608 -27.03 17.01 -4.34
C ILE A 608 -25.66 16.40 -4.73
N ILE A 609 -24.57 16.98 -4.25
CA ILE A 609 -23.21 16.49 -4.53
C ILE A 609 -22.94 15.13 -3.85
N ASP A 610 -23.45 14.90 -2.62
CA ASP A 610 -23.36 13.57 -1.98
C ASP A 610 -24.20 12.52 -2.72
N ASN A 611 -25.42 12.87 -3.16
CA ASN A 611 -26.26 11.98 -3.96
C ASN A 611 -25.57 11.59 -5.28
N LEU A 612 -24.86 12.53 -5.92
CA LEU A 612 -24.04 12.23 -7.10
C LEU A 612 -22.95 11.21 -6.79
N ALA A 613 -22.29 11.30 -5.63
CA ALA A 613 -21.28 10.35 -5.21
C ALA A 613 -21.86 8.92 -5.10
N ASP A 614 -23.08 8.79 -4.57
CA ASP A 614 -23.78 7.52 -4.45
C ASP A 614 -24.28 6.98 -5.81
N VAL A 615 -24.77 7.85 -6.69
CA VAL A 615 -25.12 7.47 -8.07
C VAL A 615 -23.89 7.02 -8.84
N LEU A 616 -22.76 7.72 -8.71
CA LEU A 616 -21.50 7.36 -9.35
C LEU A 616 -20.97 6.03 -8.80
N GLU A 617 -21.16 5.75 -7.50
CA GLU A 617 -20.86 4.43 -6.92
C GLU A 617 -21.69 3.30 -7.58
N ALA A 618 -22.96 3.56 -7.90
CA ALA A 618 -23.85 2.58 -8.52
C ALA A 618 -23.57 2.35 -10.03
N GLU A 619 -23.03 3.36 -10.72
CA GLU A 619 -22.76 3.33 -12.17
C GLU A 619 -21.29 2.96 -12.49
N ARG A 620 -20.64 2.20 -11.59
CA ARG A 620 -19.21 1.83 -11.67
C ARG A 620 -18.82 1.26 -13.03
N ASP A 621 -19.53 0.23 -13.48
CA ASP A 621 -19.07 -0.62 -14.59
C ASP A 621 -19.06 0.14 -15.92
N ILE A 622 -20.12 0.92 -16.21
CA ILE A 622 -20.16 1.80 -17.39
C ILE A 622 -19.16 2.95 -17.29
N THR A 623 -18.95 3.50 -16.09
CA THR A 623 -17.95 4.56 -15.88
C THR A 623 -16.55 4.05 -16.23
N LEU A 624 -16.18 2.87 -15.76
CA LEU A 624 -14.89 2.23 -16.05
C LEU A 624 -14.77 1.87 -17.54
N ALA A 625 -15.85 1.40 -18.17
CA ALA A 625 -15.88 1.12 -19.60
C ALA A 625 -15.58 2.37 -20.44
N ILE A 626 -16.18 3.51 -20.11
CA ILE A 626 -15.90 4.78 -20.80
C ILE A 626 -14.45 5.21 -20.56
N LEU A 627 -13.94 5.16 -19.32
CA LEU A 627 -12.55 5.52 -19.01
C LEU A 627 -11.52 4.66 -19.76
N CYS A 628 -11.81 3.36 -19.94
CA CYS A 628 -10.97 2.47 -20.74
C CYS A 628 -11.06 2.80 -22.23
N ALA A 629 -12.27 2.89 -22.77
CA ALA A 629 -12.51 3.01 -24.20
C ALA A 629 -12.12 4.38 -24.76
N GLU A 630 -12.44 5.46 -24.04
CA GLU A 630 -12.19 6.85 -24.42
C GLU A 630 -10.81 7.32 -23.93
N GLY A 631 -10.50 7.10 -22.64
CA GLY A 631 -9.28 7.61 -22.01
C GLY A 631 -8.06 6.69 -22.12
N GLY A 632 -8.24 5.43 -22.53
CA GLY A 632 -7.15 4.45 -22.61
C GLY A 632 -6.64 3.98 -21.24
N LYS A 633 -7.41 4.15 -20.16
CA LYS A 633 -6.99 3.82 -18.80
C LYS A 633 -7.11 2.34 -18.51
N THR A 634 -6.07 1.75 -17.91
CA THR A 634 -6.17 0.38 -17.36
C THR A 634 -7.22 0.33 -16.26
N ILE A 635 -7.77 -0.85 -15.99
CA ILE A 635 -8.83 -1.05 -14.99
C ILE A 635 -8.44 -0.49 -13.62
N ASP A 636 -7.20 -0.68 -13.17
CA ASP A 636 -6.72 -0.18 -11.89
C ASP A 636 -6.59 1.35 -11.86
N ASP A 637 -6.15 1.97 -12.96
CA ASP A 637 -6.15 3.42 -13.11
C ASP A 637 -7.56 4.01 -13.16
N GLY A 638 -8.49 3.31 -13.81
CA GLY A 638 -9.91 3.66 -13.88
C GLY A 638 -10.58 3.62 -12.52
N ILE A 639 -10.36 2.56 -11.73
CA ILE A 639 -10.88 2.43 -10.36
C ILE A 639 -10.34 3.55 -9.47
N ALA A 640 -9.03 3.82 -9.54
CA ALA A 640 -8.42 4.90 -8.77
C ALA A 640 -9.04 6.27 -9.10
N GLU A 641 -9.27 6.57 -10.38
CA GLU A 641 -9.90 7.82 -10.79
C GLU A 641 -11.38 7.90 -10.41
N TRP A 642 -12.13 6.82 -10.58
CA TRP A 642 -13.53 6.73 -10.18
C TRP A 642 -13.70 7.01 -8.68
N ARG A 643 -12.83 6.41 -7.85
CA ARG A 643 -12.76 6.68 -6.42
C ARG A 643 -12.40 8.13 -6.10
N GLU A 644 -11.41 8.70 -6.79
CA GLU A 644 -11.01 10.09 -6.61
C GLU A 644 -12.16 11.07 -6.90
N ALA A 645 -12.96 10.82 -7.95
CA ALA A 645 -14.17 11.59 -8.25
C ALA A 645 -15.21 11.54 -7.13
N ILE A 646 -15.51 10.35 -6.61
CA ILE A 646 -16.43 10.15 -5.47
C ILE A 646 -15.92 10.87 -4.23
N ASP A 647 -14.61 10.77 -3.96
CA ASP A 647 -13.99 11.43 -2.82
C ASP A 647 -14.03 12.95 -2.94
N PHE A 648 -13.85 13.54 -4.13
CA PHE A 648 -14.04 14.97 -4.35
C PHE A 648 -15.45 15.44 -4.00
N CYS A 649 -16.48 14.72 -4.44
CA CYS A 649 -17.86 15.03 -4.12
C CYS A 649 -18.08 15.06 -2.60
N ARG A 650 -17.77 13.96 -1.92
CA ARG A 650 -18.00 13.83 -0.47
C ARG A 650 -17.15 14.80 0.35
N TYR A 651 -15.90 15.01 -0.05
CA TYR A 651 -15.00 15.92 0.63
C TYR A 651 -15.48 17.38 0.52
N TYR A 652 -15.82 17.85 -0.68
CA TYR A 652 -16.27 19.23 -0.84
C TYR A 652 -17.67 19.48 -0.26
N ALA A 653 -18.56 18.50 -0.31
CA ALA A 653 -19.85 18.56 0.38
C ALA A 653 -19.66 18.71 1.90
N GLN A 654 -18.75 17.92 2.50
CA GLN A 654 -18.40 18.04 3.91
C GLN A 654 -17.77 19.42 4.23
N GLN A 655 -16.78 19.84 3.45
CA GLN A 655 -16.10 21.13 3.66
C GLN A 655 -17.06 22.32 3.54
N ALA A 656 -18.00 22.29 2.58
CA ALA A 656 -18.99 23.33 2.44
C ALA A 656 -19.92 23.39 3.66
N ARG A 657 -20.38 22.23 4.16
CA ARG A 657 -21.21 22.18 5.37
C ARG A 657 -20.50 22.78 6.58
N GLN A 658 -19.24 22.40 6.79
CA GLN A 658 -18.45 22.87 7.93
C GLN A 658 -18.15 24.37 7.88
N ASN A 659 -17.88 24.93 6.70
CA ASN A 659 -17.36 26.30 6.60
C ASN A 659 -18.41 27.34 6.21
N MET A 660 -19.53 26.94 5.58
CA MET A 660 -20.48 27.88 4.96
C MET A 660 -21.90 27.84 5.54
N CYS A 661 -22.26 26.86 6.41
CA CYS A 661 -23.63 26.78 6.92
C CYS A 661 -23.96 27.84 7.98
N GLU A 662 -22.97 28.27 8.76
CA GLU A 662 -23.17 29.24 9.84
C GLU A 662 -22.71 30.63 9.39
N ALA A 663 -23.62 31.61 9.52
CA ALA A 663 -23.25 33.02 9.44
C ALA A 663 -22.48 33.36 10.73
N HIS A 664 -21.27 33.88 10.59
CA HIS A 664 -20.42 34.14 11.75
C HIS A 664 -20.68 35.57 12.23
N ALA A 665 -21.16 35.70 13.47
CA ALA A 665 -21.21 37.00 14.13
C ALA A 665 -19.77 37.40 14.47
N ASN A 666 -19.31 38.50 13.88
CA ASN A 666 -18.03 39.09 14.22
C ASN A 666 -18.17 39.91 15.51
N GLU A 667 -17.13 39.88 16.34
CA GLU A 667 -17.06 40.74 17.52
C GLU A 667 -17.13 42.22 17.10
N GLY A 668 -17.89 43.01 17.87
CA GLY A 668 -18.15 44.41 17.58
C GLY A 668 -18.62 45.19 18.82
N PRO A 669 -18.81 46.50 18.71
CA PRO A 669 -19.29 47.32 19.82
C PRO A 669 -20.74 46.94 20.21
N VAL A 670 -21.09 47.20 21.47
CA VAL A 670 -22.48 47.05 21.94
C VAL A 670 -23.41 47.94 21.11
N GLY A 671 -24.57 47.41 20.71
CA GLY A 671 -25.52 48.12 19.85
C GLY A 671 -25.20 48.03 18.36
N GLU A 672 -24.27 47.15 17.97
CA GLU A 672 -23.98 46.81 16.59
C GLU A 672 -23.92 45.28 16.43
N GLU A 673 -24.52 44.76 15.37
CA GLU A 673 -24.42 43.36 14.98
C GLU A 673 -23.71 43.27 13.64
N ASN A 674 -22.59 42.54 13.58
CA ASN A 674 -21.78 42.39 12.38
C ASN A 674 -21.83 40.93 11.92
N ILE A 675 -22.50 40.66 10.79
CA ILE A 675 -22.66 39.31 10.27
C ILE A 675 -21.76 39.12 9.05
N TYR A 676 -20.83 38.17 9.13
CA TYR A 676 -19.99 37.76 8.01
C TYR A 676 -20.65 36.60 7.26
N ASN A 677 -20.94 36.85 5.98
CA ASN A 677 -21.57 35.92 5.05
C ASN A 677 -20.60 35.51 3.95
N GLN A 678 -20.76 34.26 3.52
CA GLN A 678 -20.06 33.67 2.39
C GLN A 678 -21.07 33.34 1.29
N THR A 679 -20.84 33.84 0.08
CA THR A 679 -21.72 33.66 -1.07
C THR A 679 -20.97 33.08 -2.26
N GLY A 680 -21.67 32.55 -3.26
CA GLY A 680 -21.07 32.31 -4.57
C GLY A 680 -20.53 33.63 -5.16
N ARG A 681 -19.63 33.53 -6.14
CA ARG A 681 -19.13 34.70 -6.88
C ARG A 681 -19.94 34.97 -8.15
N GLY A 682 -20.48 33.93 -8.79
CA GLY A 682 -21.20 34.05 -10.07
C GLY A 682 -21.04 32.81 -10.93
N VAL A 683 -20.74 33.01 -12.22
CA VAL A 683 -20.47 31.93 -13.17
C VAL A 683 -18.97 31.61 -13.22
N PHE A 684 -18.60 30.37 -12.95
CA PHE A 684 -17.24 29.86 -13.12
C PHE A 684 -17.10 29.08 -14.44
N ILE A 685 -16.00 29.34 -15.15
CA ILE A 685 -15.58 28.50 -16.28
C ILE A 685 -14.66 27.40 -15.76
N CYS A 686 -15.07 26.14 -15.89
CA CYS A 686 -14.26 24.98 -15.49
C CYS A 686 -13.68 24.31 -16.75
N ILE A 687 -12.35 24.26 -16.86
CA ILE A 687 -11.65 23.67 -18.00
C ILE A 687 -10.76 22.54 -17.50
N SER A 688 -11.07 21.30 -17.92
CA SER A 688 -10.42 20.09 -17.43
C SER A 688 -9.55 19.39 -18.49
N PRO A 689 -8.55 18.60 -18.06
CA PRO A 689 -7.65 17.89 -18.95
C PRO A 689 -8.20 16.51 -19.32
N TRP A 690 -7.57 15.86 -20.30
CA TRP A 690 -7.93 14.53 -20.77
C TRP A 690 -7.37 13.39 -19.91
N ASN A 691 -6.36 13.65 -19.08
CA ASN A 691 -5.62 12.59 -18.39
C ASN A 691 -6.26 12.15 -17.06
N PHE A 692 -7.11 13.00 -16.48
CA PHE A 692 -8.08 12.65 -15.43
C PHE A 692 -9.43 13.23 -15.84
N PRO A 693 -10.05 12.65 -16.88
CA PRO A 693 -11.21 13.23 -17.52
C PRO A 693 -12.49 13.14 -16.68
N LEU A 694 -12.49 12.29 -15.64
CA LEU A 694 -13.55 12.15 -14.65
C LEU A 694 -13.21 12.94 -13.37
N ALA A 695 -12.10 12.61 -12.69
CA ALA A 695 -11.86 13.10 -11.33
C ALA A 695 -11.56 14.60 -11.28
N ILE A 696 -10.69 15.12 -12.15
CA ILE A 696 -10.36 16.55 -12.16
C ILE A 696 -11.54 17.36 -12.71
N PHE A 697 -12.22 16.86 -13.75
CA PHE A 697 -13.45 17.49 -14.25
C PHE A 697 -14.47 17.66 -13.12
N LEU A 698 -14.80 16.56 -12.44
CA LEU A 698 -15.81 16.59 -11.39
C LEU A 698 -15.34 17.37 -10.15
N GLY A 699 -14.06 17.26 -9.78
CA GLY A 699 -13.49 18.01 -8.65
C GLY A 699 -13.57 19.53 -8.84
N GLN A 700 -13.28 20.04 -10.05
CA GLN A 700 -13.45 21.46 -10.37
C GLN A 700 -14.93 21.88 -10.31
N VAL A 701 -15.80 21.13 -10.99
CA VAL A 701 -17.22 21.44 -11.11
C VAL A 701 -17.92 21.38 -9.75
N ALA A 702 -17.71 20.31 -8.97
CA ALA A 702 -18.34 20.13 -7.66
C ALA A 702 -17.93 21.23 -6.66
N ALA A 703 -16.66 21.66 -6.66
CA ALA A 703 -16.19 22.73 -5.80
C ALA A 703 -16.88 24.08 -6.11
N ALA A 704 -17.03 24.42 -7.39
CA ALA A 704 -17.72 25.64 -7.80
C ALA A 704 -19.23 25.57 -7.47
N LEU A 705 -19.87 24.45 -7.78
CA LEU A 705 -21.31 24.25 -7.53
C LEU A 705 -21.66 24.30 -6.04
N VAL A 706 -20.93 23.57 -5.20
CA VAL A 706 -21.25 23.48 -3.76
C VAL A 706 -21.10 24.83 -3.05
N THR A 707 -20.21 25.69 -3.55
CA THR A 707 -20.00 27.06 -3.06
C THR A 707 -21.04 28.07 -3.58
N GLY A 708 -22.01 27.62 -4.37
CA GLY A 708 -23.13 28.44 -4.86
C GLY A 708 -22.84 29.18 -6.18
N ASN A 709 -21.83 28.75 -6.93
CA ASN A 709 -21.57 29.27 -8.27
C ASN A 709 -22.32 28.42 -9.32
N CYS A 710 -22.76 29.06 -10.40
CA CYS A 710 -23.12 28.33 -11.62
C CYS A 710 -21.85 28.00 -12.41
N VAL A 711 -21.89 26.95 -13.23
CA VAL A 711 -20.72 26.44 -13.93
C VAL A 711 -20.99 26.33 -15.42
N VAL A 712 -20.01 26.77 -16.22
CA VAL A 712 -19.87 26.36 -17.62
C VAL A 712 -18.62 25.49 -17.72
N ALA A 713 -18.82 24.20 -17.99
CA ALA A 713 -17.76 23.20 -18.02
C ALA A 713 -17.33 22.90 -19.45
N LYS A 714 -16.02 22.97 -19.72
CA LYS A 714 -15.40 22.63 -21.00
C LYS A 714 -14.40 21.48 -20.77
N PRO A 715 -14.74 20.23 -21.11
CA PRO A 715 -13.81 19.11 -21.02
C PRO A 715 -12.77 19.17 -22.14
N ALA A 716 -11.68 18.40 -22.02
CA ALA A 716 -10.73 18.21 -23.12
C ALA A 716 -11.42 17.56 -24.34
N GLU A 717 -11.04 17.98 -25.55
CA GLU A 717 -11.65 17.43 -26.78
C GLU A 717 -11.40 15.93 -27.00
N SER A 718 -10.40 15.35 -26.32
CA SER A 718 -10.10 13.91 -26.39
C SER A 718 -10.97 13.06 -25.47
N THR A 719 -11.65 13.65 -24.48
CA THR A 719 -12.45 12.91 -23.49
C THR A 719 -13.82 13.55 -23.16
N PRO A 720 -14.66 13.89 -24.16
CA PRO A 720 -15.95 14.54 -23.93
C PRO A 720 -17.08 13.58 -23.51
N LEU A 721 -17.00 12.28 -23.80
CA LEU A 721 -18.05 11.29 -23.53
C LEU A 721 -18.21 11.06 -22.03
N ILE A 722 -17.11 10.87 -21.30
CA ILE A 722 -17.17 10.74 -19.84
C ILE A 722 -17.70 12.01 -19.18
N ALA A 723 -17.32 13.19 -19.69
CA ALA A 723 -17.83 14.46 -19.17
C ALA A 723 -19.35 14.59 -19.40
N GLN A 724 -19.85 14.23 -20.59
CA GLN A 724 -21.29 14.19 -20.87
C GLN A 724 -22.02 13.22 -19.94
N PHE A 725 -21.50 12.00 -19.81
CA PHE A 725 -22.07 10.97 -18.95
C PHE A 725 -22.21 11.46 -17.50
N ILE A 726 -21.16 12.08 -16.95
CA ILE A 726 -21.20 12.62 -15.59
C ILE A 726 -22.18 13.77 -15.46
N VAL A 727 -22.24 14.70 -16.41
CA VAL A 727 -23.22 15.79 -16.37
C VAL A 727 -24.65 15.26 -16.36
N ASP A 728 -24.94 14.21 -17.13
CA ASP A 728 -26.25 13.54 -17.11
C ASP A 728 -26.53 12.93 -15.72
N LEU A 729 -25.53 12.34 -15.07
CA LEU A 729 -25.65 11.87 -13.68
C LEU A 729 -25.84 13.02 -12.68
N MET A 730 -25.24 14.19 -12.89
CA MET A 730 -25.45 15.37 -12.04
C MET A 730 -26.90 15.83 -12.10
N PHE A 731 -27.50 15.86 -13.29
CA PHE A 731 -28.92 16.18 -13.45
C PHE A 731 -29.81 15.11 -12.81
N LYS A 732 -29.49 13.82 -12.98
CA LYS A 732 -30.18 12.70 -12.31
C LYS A 732 -30.08 12.80 -10.77
N ALA A 733 -28.97 13.31 -10.24
CA ALA A 733 -28.76 13.53 -8.81
C ALA A 733 -29.51 14.75 -8.24
N GLY A 734 -30.19 15.52 -9.09
CA GLY A 734 -31.04 16.65 -8.70
C GLY A 734 -30.45 18.04 -9.00
N LEU A 735 -29.34 18.14 -9.74
CA LEU A 735 -28.80 19.44 -10.14
C LEU A 735 -29.72 20.12 -11.19
N PRO A 736 -30.08 21.40 -11.01
CA PRO A 736 -30.88 22.12 -12.01
C PRO A 736 -30.10 22.35 -13.32
N GLN A 737 -30.76 22.20 -14.47
CA GLN A 737 -30.09 22.23 -15.79
C GLN A 737 -29.35 23.54 -16.09
N ASN A 738 -29.92 24.71 -15.77
CA ASN A 738 -29.26 25.99 -16.07
C ASN A 738 -28.11 26.33 -15.11
N VAL A 739 -27.95 25.58 -14.02
CA VAL A 739 -26.85 25.78 -13.07
C VAL A 739 -25.52 25.21 -13.60
N LEU A 740 -25.58 24.19 -14.46
CA LEU A 740 -24.42 23.58 -15.10
C LEU A 740 -24.64 23.48 -16.61
N GLN A 741 -23.76 24.10 -17.39
CA GLN A 741 -23.77 24.01 -18.85
C GLN A 741 -22.51 23.28 -19.30
N LEU A 742 -22.67 22.16 -20.01
CA LEU A 742 -21.57 21.47 -20.66
C LEU A 742 -21.36 22.05 -22.06
N VAL A 743 -20.14 22.50 -22.36
CA VAL A 743 -19.78 23.10 -23.64
C VAL A 743 -18.61 22.31 -24.23
N ASN A 744 -18.92 21.38 -25.11
CA ASN A 744 -17.93 20.60 -25.83
C ASN A 744 -17.29 21.43 -26.94
N GLY A 745 -15.98 21.31 -27.14
CA GLY A 745 -15.23 22.10 -28.11
C GLY A 745 -13.74 21.88 -27.99
N ALA A 746 -12.95 22.53 -28.85
CA ALA A 746 -11.49 22.56 -28.72
C ALA A 746 -11.04 23.80 -27.93
N GLY A 747 -9.74 24.12 -28.00
CA GLY A 747 -9.17 25.28 -27.30
C GLY A 747 -9.75 26.64 -27.72
N ASP A 748 -10.27 26.75 -28.94
CA ASP A 748 -10.97 27.93 -29.45
C ASP A 748 -12.26 28.25 -28.66
N ILE A 749 -13.07 27.24 -28.35
CA ILE A 749 -14.26 27.39 -27.50
C ILE A 749 -13.86 27.78 -26.08
N GLY A 750 -12.81 27.18 -25.52
CA GLY A 750 -12.25 27.60 -24.23
C GLY A 750 -11.86 29.09 -24.22
N ASN A 751 -11.22 29.58 -25.28
CA ASN A 751 -10.86 30.99 -25.44
C ASN A 751 -12.09 31.92 -25.52
N ILE A 752 -13.18 31.47 -26.14
CA ILE A 752 -14.44 32.25 -26.22
C ILE A 752 -15.08 32.39 -24.84
N LEU A 753 -15.10 31.30 -24.06
CA LEU A 753 -15.69 31.28 -22.72
C LEU A 753 -14.96 32.22 -21.75
N VAL A 754 -13.62 32.16 -21.68
CA VAL A 754 -12.84 32.97 -20.72
C VAL A 754 -12.87 34.48 -21.03
N LYS A 755 -13.13 34.84 -22.29
CA LYS A 755 -13.27 36.23 -22.75
C LYS A 755 -14.62 36.86 -22.40
N GLN A 756 -15.61 36.09 -21.95
CA GLN A 756 -16.90 36.65 -21.58
C GLN A 756 -16.74 37.63 -20.40
N PRO A 757 -17.31 38.85 -20.48
CA PRO A 757 -17.15 39.87 -19.45
C PRO A 757 -17.92 39.56 -18.16
N SER A 758 -18.95 38.70 -18.23
CA SER A 758 -19.85 38.37 -17.12
C SER A 758 -19.43 37.18 -16.26
N ILE A 759 -18.32 36.51 -16.57
CA ILE A 759 -17.84 35.39 -15.73
C ILE A 759 -17.26 35.94 -14.42
N ALA A 760 -17.39 35.17 -13.34
CA ALA A 760 -16.93 35.53 -12.01
C ALA A 760 -15.64 34.81 -11.60
N GLY A 761 -15.14 33.88 -12.42
CA GLY A 761 -13.91 33.15 -12.17
C GLY A 761 -13.64 32.09 -13.24
N ALA A 762 -12.41 31.56 -13.23
CA ALA A 762 -12.05 30.39 -14.03
C ALA A 762 -11.20 29.43 -13.20
N VAL A 763 -11.43 28.13 -13.40
CA VAL A 763 -10.56 27.06 -12.91
C VAL A 763 -10.11 26.25 -14.11
N PHE A 764 -8.80 26.03 -14.19
CA PHE A 764 -8.14 25.38 -15.31
C PHE A 764 -7.19 24.32 -14.80
N THR A 765 -7.18 23.16 -15.43
CA THR A 765 -6.11 22.19 -15.29
C THR A 765 -5.63 21.74 -16.66
N GLY A 766 -4.33 21.87 -16.93
CA GLY A 766 -3.72 21.56 -18.23
C GLY A 766 -2.31 22.14 -18.37
N SER A 767 -1.86 22.45 -19.58
CA SER A 767 -0.48 22.90 -19.78
C SER A 767 -0.23 24.32 -19.26
N THR A 768 1.00 24.57 -18.79
CA THR A 768 1.45 25.90 -18.32
C THR A 768 1.31 26.97 -19.40
N ALA A 769 1.61 26.62 -20.66
CA ALA A 769 1.46 27.53 -21.79
C ALA A 769 0.01 27.97 -22.02
N THR A 770 -0.96 27.08 -21.85
CA THR A 770 -2.39 27.41 -21.97
C THR A 770 -2.87 28.22 -20.77
N ALA A 771 -2.44 27.88 -19.55
CA ALA A 771 -2.76 28.67 -18.35
C ALA A 771 -2.29 30.13 -18.47
N GLN A 772 -1.07 30.37 -18.97
CA GLN A 772 -0.54 31.71 -19.20
C GLN A 772 -1.36 32.50 -20.23
N LYS A 773 -1.81 31.85 -21.32
CA LYS A 773 -2.70 32.46 -22.31
C LYS A 773 -4.05 32.85 -21.70
N ILE A 774 -4.66 31.96 -20.90
CA ILE A 774 -5.92 32.24 -20.20
C ILE A 774 -5.73 33.42 -19.24
N ASN A 775 -4.66 33.41 -18.44
CA ASN A 775 -4.37 34.49 -17.49
C ASN A 775 -4.24 35.86 -18.20
N TYR A 776 -3.50 35.91 -19.31
CA TYR A 776 -3.37 37.12 -20.12
C TYR A 776 -4.73 37.59 -20.66
N GLN A 777 -5.55 36.67 -21.17
CA GLN A 777 -6.90 36.99 -21.66
C GLN A 777 -7.80 37.52 -20.55
N LEU A 778 -7.74 36.93 -19.35
CA LEU A 778 -8.49 37.39 -18.19
C LEU A 778 -8.08 38.80 -17.77
N ALA A 779 -6.77 39.07 -17.71
CA ALA A 779 -6.20 40.35 -17.29
C ALA A 779 -6.42 41.49 -18.29
N THR A 780 -6.65 41.18 -19.57
CA THR A 780 -6.80 42.17 -20.65
C THR A 780 -8.25 42.51 -21.00
N LYS A 781 -9.22 41.92 -20.28
CA LYS A 781 -10.65 42.24 -20.46
C LYS A 781 -10.91 43.72 -20.14
N GLN A 782 -11.48 44.44 -21.10
CA GLN A 782 -11.91 45.83 -20.93
C GLN A 782 -13.23 45.89 -20.17
N ASN A 783 -13.35 46.81 -19.22
CA ASN A 783 -14.58 47.04 -18.44
C ASN A 783 -15.14 45.78 -17.73
N ALA A 784 -14.27 44.87 -17.28
CA ALA A 784 -14.65 43.67 -16.54
C ALA A 784 -13.92 43.61 -15.18
N PRO A 785 -14.50 42.98 -14.14
CA PRO A 785 -13.81 42.75 -12.87
C PRO A 785 -12.57 41.87 -13.02
N ILE A 786 -11.59 42.06 -12.13
CA ILE A 786 -10.51 41.09 -11.96
C ILE A 786 -11.11 39.87 -11.26
N VAL A 787 -11.08 38.73 -11.94
CA VAL A 787 -11.67 37.48 -11.45
C VAL A 787 -10.63 36.52 -10.89
N PRO A 788 -10.99 35.65 -9.94
CA PRO A 788 -10.17 34.51 -9.55
C PRO A 788 -9.81 33.64 -10.74
N PHE A 789 -8.53 33.25 -10.80
CA PHE A 789 -8.05 32.21 -11.70
C PHE A 789 -7.30 31.16 -10.87
N ILE A 790 -7.77 29.93 -10.91
CA ILE A 790 -7.09 28.77 -10.35
C ILE A 790 -6.52 27.99 -11.54
N ALA A 791 -5.20 27.83 -11.58
CA ALA A 791 -4.54 27.07 -12.63
C ALA A 791 -3.63 26.02 -12.01
N GLU A 792 -3.97 24.75 -12.21
CA GLU A 792 -3.09 23.61 -11.90
C GLU A 792 -2.47 23.12 -13.21
N THR A 793 -1.14 22.95 -13.22
CA THR A 793 -0.41 22.69 -14.47
C THR A 793 0.65 21.59 -14.29
N GLY A 794 1.55 21.45 -15.26
CA GLY A 794 2.52 20.36 -15.33
C GLY A 794 3.63 20.42 -14.27
N GLY A 795 4.53 19.43 -14.31
CA GLY A 795 5.68 19.37 -13.41
C GLY A 795 6.89 18.67 -14.03
N MET A 796 8.09 19.16 -13.70
CA MET A 796 9.32 18.41 -13.89
C MET A 796 9.66 17.65 -12.60
N ASN A 797 8.88 16.62 -12.31
CA ASN A 797 8.93 15.95 -11.01
C ASN A 797 10.19 15.10 -10.83
N ALA A 798 10.79 15.18 -9.64
CA ALA A 798 12.01 14.46 -9.32
C ALA A 798 11.83 13.46 -8.17
N MET A 799 12.67 12.43 -8.11
CA MET A 799 12.84 11.56 -6.95
C MET A 799 14.32 11.53 -6.56
N ILE A 800 14.63 11.65 -5.28
CA ILE A 800 15.99 11.57 -4.75
C ILE A 800 16.12 10.28 -3.95
N VAL A 801 17.09 9.44 -4.32
CA VAL A 801 17.37 8.14 -3.70
C VAL A 801 18.80 8.10 -3.19
N ASP A 802 18.97 8.00 -1.88
CA ASP A 802 20.29 7.82 -1.26
C ASP A 802 20.62 6.33 -1.04
N ALA A 803 21.86 6.05 -0.64
CA ALA A 803 22.35 4.69 -0.43
C ALA A 803 21.75 3.95 0.79
N THR A 804 20.92 4.63 1.59
CA THR A 804 20.22 4.02 2.74
C THR A 804 18.85 3.44 2.36
N ALA A 805 18.34 3.78 1.18
CA ALA A 805 17.06 3.30 0.66
C ALA A 805 17.04 1.77 0.44
N LEU A 806 15.85 1.18 0.49
CA LEU A 806 15.65 -0.23 0.16
C LEU A 806 15.49 -0.39 -1.37
N PRO A 807 16.42 -1.05 -2.09
CA PRO A 807 16.41 -1.05 -3.55
C PRO A 807 15.14 -1.60 -4.19
N GLU A 808 14.59 -2.65 -3.60
CA GLU A 808 13.39 -3.31 -4.08
C GLU A 808 12.17 -2.37 -4.01
N GLN A 809 12.05 -1.61 -2.92
CA GLN A 809 10.97 -0.64 -2.75
C GLN A 809 11.15 0.57 -3.68
N VAL A 810 12.38 1.06 -3.83
CA VAL A 810 12.70 2.13 -4.79
C VAL A 810 12.28 1.71 -6.20
N THR A 811 12.61 0.48 -6.61
CA THR A 811 12.19 -0.05 -7.92
C THR A 811 10.67 -0.02 -8.08
N ASP A 812 9.94 -0.60 -7.13
CA ASP A 812 8.47 -0.63 -7.19
C ASP A 812 7.87 0.79 -7.28
N ASP A 813 8.39 1.73 -6.49
CA ASP A 813 7.91 3.11 -6.45
C ASP A 813 8.31 3.92 -7.69
N VAL A 814 9.47 3.66 -8.29
CA VAL A 814 9.91 4.24 -9.57
C VAL A 814 9.03 3.75 -10.71
N ILE A 815 8.79 2.43 -10.81
CA ILE A 815 7.93 1.84 -11.85
C ILE A 815 6.52 2.43 -11.78
N ASN A 816 5.93 2.46 -10.58
CA ASN A 816 4.61 3.03 -10.35
C ASN A 816 4.55 4.54 -10.65
N SER A 817 5.60 5.29 -10.32
CA SER A 817 5.60 6.74 -10.51
C SER A 817 5.89 7.16 -11.95
N ALA A 818 6.73 6.42 -12.69
CA ALA A 818 7.16 6.81 -14.04
C ALA A 818 6.26 6.26 -15.15
N PHE A 819 5.77 5.03 -15.03
CA PHE A 819 5.20 4.30 -16.17
C PHE A 819 3.70 4.00 -16.05
N LYS A 820 3.13 3.99 -14.84
CA LYS A 820 1.67 3.81 -14.65
C LYS A 820 0.89 4.88 -15.43
N SER A 821 -0.25 4.51 -16.01
CA SER A 821 -1.02 5.34 -16.95
C SER A 821 -0.22 5.82 -18.17
N ALA A 822 0.76 5.02 -18.63
CA ALA A 822 1.74 5.40 -19.64
C ALA A 822 2.48 6.72 -19.30
N GLY A 823 2.73 7.00 -18.01
CA GLY A 823 3.35 8.23 -17.55
C GLY A 823 2.53 9.50 -17.78
N GLN A 824 1.23 9.38 -18.10
CA GLN A 824 0.32 10.50 -18.40
C GLN A 824 -0.31 11.11 -17.13
N ARG A 825 0.45 11.17 -16.04
CA ARG A 825 0.06 11.85 -14.79
C ARG A 825 0.89 13.10 -14.64
N CYS A 826 0.28 14.22 -14.21
CA CYS A 826 1.04 15.43 -13.87
C CYS A 826 2.02 15.17 -12.71
N SER A 827 1.74 14.21 -11.84
CA SER A 827 2.60 13.74 -10.75
C SER A 827 3.63 12.67 -11.13
N ALA A 828 3.67 12.23 -12.39
CA ALA A 828 4.58 11.15 -12.78
C ALA A 828 6.05 11.56 -12.63
N LEU A 829 6.87 10.62 -12.19
CA LEU A 829 8.32 10.79 -12.03
C LEU A 829 8.97 11.02 -13.40
N ARG A 830 9.70 12.14 -13.54
CA ARG A 830 10.42 12.50 -14.78
C ARG A 830 11.92 12.32 -14.64
N VAL A 831 12.46 12.64 -13.46
CA VAL A 831 13.91 12.63 -13.19
C VAL A 831 14.20 11.91 -11.88
N LEU A 832 14.97 10.84 -11.94
CA LEU A 832 15.41 10.07 -10.79
C LEU A 832 16.88 10.38 -10.49
N TYR A 833 17.14 11.00 -9.34
CA TYR A 833 18.47 11.16 -8.79
C TYR A 833 18.83 9.94 -7.95
N ILE A 834 19.90 9.24 -8.29
CA ILE A 834 20.38 8.07 -7.55
C ILE A 834 21.82 8.29 -7.09
N GLN A 835 22.10 8.02 -5.82
CA GLN A 835 23.46 8.10 -5.30
C GLN A 835 24.37 7.11 -6.04
N ASP A 836 25.53 7.57 -6.47
CA ASP A 836 26.43 6.85 -7.36
C ASP A 836 26.81 5.45 -6.84
N ASP A 837 26.97 5.31 -5.51
CA ASP A 837 27.37 4.06 -4.84
C ASP A 837 26.38 2.90 -5.02
N ILE A 838 25.10 3.19 -5.30
CA ILE A 838 24.05 2.18 -5.48
C ILE A 838 23.46 2.16 -6.90
N ALA A 839 23.82 3.15 -7.74
CA ALA A 839 23.12 3.43 -8.97
C ALA A 839 23.14 2.26 -9.97
N ASP A 840 24.27 1.59 -10.22
CA ASP A 840 24.33 0.50 -11.20
C ASP A 840 23.32 -0.62 -10.92
N LYS A 841 23.30 -1.12 -9.67
CA LYS A 841 22.41 -2.21 -9.26
C LYS A 841 20.95 -1.77 -9.21
N GLN A 842 20.72 -0.53 -8.78
CA GLN A 842 19.37 0.03 -8.72
C GLN A 842 18.80 0.20 -10.13
N ILE A 843 19.58 0.72 -11.07
CA ILE A 843 19.22 0.91 -12.47
C ILE A 843 18.94 -0.45 -13.13
N GLU A 844 19.81 -1.45 -12.93
CA GLU A 844 19.61 -2.82 -13.44
C GLU A 844 18.26 -3.40 -12.96
N MET A 845 17.94 -3.24 -11.68
CA MET A 845 16.66 -3.72 -11.13
C MET A 845 15.45 -2.96 -11.69
N ILE A 846 15.56 -1.63 -11.87
CA ILE A 846 14.51 -0.81 -12.48
C ILE A 846 14.27 -1.23 -13.93
N ILE A 847 15.32 -1.44 -14.72
CA ILE A 847 15.22 -1.91 -16.11
C ILE A 847 14.55 -3.29 -16.13
N GLY A 848 15.07 -4.24 -15.36
CA GLY A 848 14.53 -5.59 -15.33
C GLY A 848 13.07 -5.67 -14.86
N ALA A 849 12.62 -4.73 -14.02
CA ALA A 849 11.21 -4.60 -13.62
C ALA A 849 10.37 -3.94 -14.73
N ALA A 850 10.90 -2.93 -15.42
CA ALA A 850 10.23 -2.29 -16.56
C ALA A 850 10.02 -3.28 -17.73
N GLU A 851 10.92 -4.24 -17.91
CA GLU A 851 10.78 -5.36 -18.87
C GLU A 851 9.59 -6.27 -18.57
N GLN A 852 9.14 -6.34 -17.30
CA GLN A 852 8.01 -7.17 -16.90
C GLN A 852 6.66 -6.47 -17.09
N LEU A 853 6.64 -5.21 -17.53
CA LEU A 853 5.40 -4.46 -17.73
C LEU A 853 4.73 -4.88 -19.04
N LYS A 854 3.46 -5.30 -18.94
CA LYS A 854 2.67 -5.68 -20.11
C LYS A 854 1.96 -4.47 -20.69
N MET A 855 2.34 -4.10 -21.90
CA MET A 855 1.61 -3.10 -22.67
C MET A 855 0.52 -3.78 -23.50
N GLY A 856 -0.66 -3.16 -23.60
CA GLY A 856 -1.76 -3.80 -24.30
C GLY A 856 -3.10 -3.07 -24.22
N ASP A 857 -4.16 -3.86 -24.38
CA ASP A 857 -5.53 -3.36 -24.30
C ASP A 857 -5.87 -3.01 -22.84
N PRO A 858 -6.20 -1.75 -22.51
CA PRO A 858 -6.49 -1.34 -21.14
C PRO A 858 -7.72 -2.06 -20.54
N ALA A 859 -8.61 -2.61 -21.37
CA ALA A 859 -9.76 -3.39 -20.92
C ALA A 859 -9.40 -4.83 -20.51
N ARG A 860 -8.13 -5.25 -20.65
CA ARG A 860 -7.65 -6.52 -20.10
C ARG A 860 -7.06 -6.32 -18.72
N VAL A 861 -7.39 -7.24 -17.82
CA VAL A 861 -6.93 -7.22 -16.42
C VAL A 861 -5.40 -7.29 -16.29
N ASP A 862 -4.75 -7.97 -17.23
CA ASP A 862 -3.30 -8.23 -17.24
C ASP A 862 -2.47 -7.11 -17.90
N THR A 863 -3.10 -6.05 -18.39
CA THR A 863 -2.40 -4.90 -18.96
C THR A 863 -1.95 -3.93 -17.88
N ASP A 864 -0.67 -3.57 -17.88
CA ASP A 864 -0.06 -2.58 -16.98
C ASP A 864 0.03 -1.19 -17.62
N ILE A 865 0.25 -1.14 -18.94
CA ILE A 865 0.44 0.09 -19.70
C ILE A 865 -0.55 0.14 -20.87
N GLY A 866 -1.44 1.13 -20.84
CA GLY A 866 -2.33 1.47 -21.94
C GLY A 866 -1.68 2.37 -23.00
N PRO A 867 -2.45 2.84 -24.01
CA PRO A 867 -1.96 3.77 -25.02
C PRO A 867 -1.75 5.19 -24.44
N VAL A 868 -0.99 6.00 -25.16
CA VAL A 868 -1.05 7.47 -25.02
C VAL A 868 -2.29 8.02 -25.72
N ILE A 869 -2.79 9.16 -25.28
CA ILE A 869 -4.15 9.62 -25.59
C ILE A 869 -4.44 9.85 -27.09
N ASN A 870 -3.44 10.24 -27.89
CA ASN A 870 -3.63 10.51 -29.32
C ASN A 870 -2.31 10.50 -30.10
N ALA A 871 -2.42 10.59 -31.44
CA ALA A 871 -1.27 10.64 -32.34
C ALA A 871 -0.31 11.80 -32.04
N ALA A 872 -0.81 13.00 -31.73
CA ALA A 872 0.06 14.14 -31.45
C ALA A 872 0.92 13.95 -30.19
N ALA A 873 0.36 13.33 -29.14
CA ALA A 873 1.10 12.95 -27.94
C ALA A 873 2.18 11.90 -28.26
N LYS A 874 1.82 10.88 -29.05
CA LYS A 874 2.77 9.85 -29.52
C LYS A 874 3.91 10.49 -30.30
N ASP A 875 3.62 11.33 -31.29
CA ASP A 875 4.63 11.96 -32.14
C ASP A 875 5.58 12.84 -31.33
N ALA A 876 5.05 13.64 -30.40
CA ALA A 876 5.88 14.47 -29.52
C ALA A 876 6.83 13.63 -28.64
N LEU A 877 6.35 12.51 -28.10
CA LEU A 877 7.18 11.58 -27.33
C LEU A 877 8.25 10.92 -28.19
N MET A 878 7.90 10.47 -29.39
CA MET A 878 8.86 9.85 -30.31
C MET A 878 9.96 10.83 -30.76
N VAL A 879 9.62 12.11 -30.95
CA VAL A 879 10.61 13.17 -31.21
C VAL A 879 11.55 13.35 -30.01
N HIS A 880 11.01 13.40 -28.79
CA HIS A 880 11.84 13.47 -27.57
C HIS A 880 12.76 12.26 -27.45
N ILE A 881 12.23 11.06 -27.59
CA ILE A 881 12.99 9.80 -27.55
C ILE A 881 14.13 9.84 -28.58
N ALA A 882 13.84 10.21 -29.83
CA ALA A 882 14.83 10.30 -30.90
C ALA A 882 15.97 11.29 -30.57
N ASN A 883 15.69 12.40 -29.89
CA ASN A 883 16.70 13.39 -29.50
C ASN A 883 17.67 12.88 -28.42
N PHE A 884 17.28 11.88 -27.63
CA PHE A 884 18.09 11.26 -26.58
C PHE A 884 18.50 9.82 -26.93
N SER A 885 18.30 9.35 -28.17
CA SER A 885 18.56 7.96 -28.55
C SER A 885 20.03 7.62 -28.86
N ASP A 886 20.99 8.47 -28.47
CA ASP A 886 22.38 8.10 -28.61
C ASP A 886 22.73 6.96 -27.65
N SER A 887 23.61 6.04 -28.08
CA SER A 887 23.84 4.79 -27.34
C SER A 887 24.49 4.97 -25.96
N LYS A 888 24.92 6.18 -25.60
CA LYS A 888 25.52 6.47 -24.29
C LYS A 888 24.51 6.97 -23.27
N THR A 889 23.37 7.49 -23.72
CA THR A 889 22.30 8.00 -22.86
C THR A 889 21.13 7.02 -22.76
N LEU A 890 20.83 6.25 -23.81
CA LEU A 890 19.76 5.25 -23.76
C LEU A 890 20.17 4.03 -22.93
N LEU A 891 19.47 3.81 -21.80
CA LEU A 891 19.65 2.64 -20.93
C LEU A 891 18.66 1.51 -21.24
N TYR A 892 17.41 1.86 -21.56
CA TYR A 892 16.36 0.90 -21.88
C TYR A 892 15.34 1.49 -22.85
N ALA A 893 14.99 0.71 -23.88
CA ALA A 893 13.90 0.99 -24.80
C ALA A 893 12.98 -0.23 -24.84
N GLY A 894 11.79 -0.10 -24.25
CA GLY A 894 10.77 -1.15 -24.29
C GLY A 894 10.26 -1.40 -25.71
N VAL A 895 9.66 -2.56 -25.92
CA VAL A 895 9.12 -2.95 -27.23
C VAL A 895 7.68 -2.46 -27.36
N ASN A 896 7.41 -1.72 -28.45
CA ASN A 896 6.05 -1.31 -28.76
C ASN A 896 5.19 -2.50 -29.19
N VAL A 897 3.91 -2.50 -28.80
CA VAL A 897 2.95 -3.48 -29.32
C VAL A 897 2.60 -3.17 -30.77
N GLU A 898 2.54 -4.21 -31.61
CA GLU A 898 2.05 -4.10 -32.98
C GLU A 898 0.51 -4.01 -32.98
N ARG A 899 -0.01 -2.83 -32.62
CA ARG A 899 -1.43 -2.50 -32.61
C ARG A 899 -1.69 -1.19 -33.35
N HIS A 900 -2.91 -1.02 -33.87
CA HIS A 900 -3.34 0.19 -34.58
C HIS A 900 -3.40 1.45 -33.69
N GLY A 901 -3.46 1.30 -32.37
CA GLY A 901 -3.52 2.42 -31.42
C GLY A 901 -2.23 3.21 -31.23
N HIS A 902 -2.28 4.13 -30.27
CA HIS A 902 -1.21 5.08 -29.98
C HIS A 902 -0.35 4.61 -28.81
N PHE A 903 0.51 3.62 -29.02
CA PHE A 903 1.38 3.10 -27.96
C PHE A 903 2.79 3.70 -27.99
N VAL A 904 3.34 3.92 -26.79
CA VAL A 904 4.73 4.29 -26.53
C VAL A 904 5.21 3.45 -25.35
N ALA A 905 6.18 2.57 -25.58
CA ALA A 905 6.75 1.72 -24.55
C ALA A 905 7.60 2.54 -23.54
N PRO A 906 7.83 2.01 -22.32
CA PRO A 906 8.75 2.62 -21.36
C PRO A 906 10.14 2.86 -21.94
N HIS A 907 10.70 4.04 -21.71
CA HIS A 907 12.08 4.39 -22.03
C HIS A 907 12.81 4.91 -20.79
N ILE A 908 14.08 4.55 -20.65
CA ILE A 908 14.95 5.02 -19.58
C ILE A 908 16.22 5.59 -20.20
N PHE A 909 16.54 6.83 -19.85
CA PHE A 909 17.74 7.54 -20.28
C PHE A 909 18.59 7.94 -19.07
N GLU A 910 19.90 7.91 -19.22
CA GLU A 910 20.85 8.55 -18.30
C GLU A 910 21.28 9.91 -18.88
N ILE A 911 21.12 10.96 -18.09
CA ILE A 911 21.46 12.34 -18.47
C ILE A 911 22.39 12.96 -17.43
N GLN A 912 23.06 14.07 -17.79
CA GLN A 912 24.04 14.70 -16.90
C GLN A 912 23.42 15.73 -15.96
N THR A 913 22.41 16.44 -16.43
CA THR A 913 21.71 17.49 -15.68
C THR A 913 20.26 17.58 -16.11
N MET A 914 19.39 17.93 -15.18
CA MET A 914 17.98 18.26 -15.41
C MET A 914 17.83 19.43 -16.39
N ALA A 915 18.84 20.29 -16.53
CA ALA A 915 18.85 21.38 -17.52
C ALA A 915 18.83 20.89 -18.98
N ASP A 916 19.14 19.62 -19.24
CA ASP A 916 19.01 19.00 -20.55
C ASP A 916 17.53 18.87 -20.97
N LEU A 917 16.61 18.82 -20.00
CA LEU A 917 15.16 18.76 -20.22
C LEU A 917 14.57 20.17 -20.37
N LYS A 918 14.16 20.53 -21.59
CA LYS A 918 13.63 21.88 -21.89
C LYS A 918 12.15 22.07 -21.55
N ALA A 919 11.40 20.99 -21.42
CA ALA A 919 9.97 21.00 -21.13
C ALA A 919 9.56 19.66 -20.52
N GLU A 920 8.39 19.63 -19.89
CA GLU A 920 7.78 18.40 -19.39
C GLU A 920 7.57 17.39 -20.54
N VAL A 921 7.96 16.13 -20.30
CA VAL A 921 7.76 15.01 -21.23
C VAL A 921 6.60 14.17 -20.69
N PHE A 922 5.43 14.30 -21.32
CA PHE A 922 4.17 13.74 -20.79
C PHE A 922 3.90 12.31 -21.30
N GLY A 923 4.75 11.37 -20.92
CA GLY A 923 4.67 9.96 -21.33
C GLY A 923 5.57 9.05 -20.50
N PRO A 924 5.73 7.77 -20.90
CA PRO A 924 6.44 6.77 -20.10
C PRO A 924 7.95 6.85 -20.35
N VAL A 925 8.54 8.01 -20.06
CA VAL A 925 9.97 8.30 -20.25
C VAL A 925 10.59 8.75 -18.93
N LEU A 926 11.52 7.95 -18.42
CA LEU A 926 12.28 8.22 -17.20
C LEU A 926 13.70 8.71 -17.57
N HIS A 927 14.17 9.72 -16.87
CA HIS A 927 15.56 10.19 -16.94
C HIS A 927 16.25 9.95 -15.61
N ILE A 928 17.50 9.51 -15.63
CA ILE A 928 18.30 9.19 -14.45
C ILE A 928 19.52 10.10 -14.40
N ILE A 929 19.81 10.63 -13.21
CA ILE A 929 21.01 11.41 -12.90
C ILE A 929 21.69 10.76 -11.70
N ARG A 930 23.01 10.56 -11.78
CA ARG A 930 23.82 10.06 -10.65
C ARG A 930 24.38 11.23 -9.86
N PHE A 931 24.48 11.08 -8.54
CA PHE A 931 25.02 12.12 -7.67
C PHE A 931 25.90 11.54 -6.55
N LYS A 932 26.81 12.36 -6.01
CA LYS A 932 27.63 12.01 -4.83
C LYS A 932 26.93 12.38 -3.52
N SER A 933 27.24 11.66 -2.44
CA SER A 933 26.67 11.83 -1.09
C SER A 933 26.65 13.27 -0.54
N ASP A 934 27.53 14.15 -1.03
CA ASP A 934 27.69 15.56 -0.65
C ASP A 934 26.98 16.57 -1.58
N GLU A 935 26.31 16.11 -2.63
CA GLU A 935 25.69 16.98 -3.66
C GLU A 935 24.20 17.29 -3.44
N ILE A 936 23.60 16.92 -2.29
CA ILE A 936 22.17 17.13 -2.02
C ILE A 936 21.72 18.59 -2.23
N ASP A 937 22.51 19.57 -1.77
CA ASP A 937 22.19 21.00 -1.94
C ASP A 937 22.16 21.45 -3.40
N LYS A 938 23.07 20.90 -4.21
CA LYS A 938 23.13 21.13 -5.65
C LYS A 938 21.86 20.58 -6.32
N ILE A 939 21.42 19.38 -5.93
CA ILE A 939 20.19 18.75 -6.46
C ILE A 939 18.96 19.56 -6.11
N ILE A 940 18.83 20.02 -4.85
CA ILE A 940 17.72 20.89 -4.43
C ILE A 940 17.71 22.19 -5.25
N THR A 941 18.88 22.78 -5.46
CA THR A 941 19.04 23.99 -6.28
C THR A 941 18.60 23.74 -7.73
N GLU A 942 18.99 22.61 -8.32
CA GLU A 942 18.66 22.22 -9.68
C GLU A 942 17.16 21.97 -9.87
N ILE A 943 16.52 21.23 -8.94
CA ILE A 943 15.07 21.02 -8.94
C ILE A 943 14.33 22.35 -8.87
N ASN A 944 14.71 23.23 -7.94
CA ASN A 944 14.09 24.55 -7.77
C ASN A 944 14.31 25.46 -9.00
N ALA A 945 15.45 25.33 -9.69
CA ALA A 945 15.80 26.14 -10.85
C ALA A 945 14.94 25.84 -12.08
N THR A 946 14.27 24.68 -12.14
CA THR A 946 13.31 24.38 -13.21
C THR A 946 12.10 25.33 -13.21
N GLY A 947 11.85 25.99 -12.08
CA GLY A 947 10.67 26.84 -11.87
C GLY A 947 9.37 26.06 -11.63
N PHE A 948 9.35 24.75 -11.86
CA PHE A 948 8.27 23.85 -11.48
C PHE A 948 8.36 23.49 -9.99
N GLY A 949 7.28 22.91 -9.46
CA GLY A 949 7.19 22.54 -8.06
C GLY A 949 5.94 21.74 -7.73
N LEU A 950 5.69 20.64 -8.45
CA LEU A 950 4.49 19.81 -8.29
C LEU A 950 4.70 18.65 -7.30
N THR A 951 5.45 17.60 -7.69
CA THR A 951 5.75 16.45 -6.83
C THR A 951 7.25 16.16 -6.68
N LEU A 952 7.66 15.70 -5.49
CA LEU A 952 9.02 15.27 -5.18
C LEU A 952 8.99 13.97 -4.35
N GLY A 953 9.72 12.96 -4.80
CA GLY A 953 9.96 11.72 -4.05
C GLY A 953 11.27 11.77 -3.29
N ILE A 954 11.32 11.20 -2.09
CA ILE A 954 12.54 11.05 -1.30
C ILE A 954 12.58 9.63 -0.75
N HIS A 955 13.59 8.86 -1.13
CA HIS A 955 13.89 7.55 -0.54
C HIS A 955 15.17 7.64 0.27
N SER A 956 15.01 7.62 1.59
CA SER A 956 16.08 7.74 2.56
C SER A 956 15.63 7.29 3.95
N ARG A 957 16.57 6.77 4.74
CA ARG A 957 16.44 6.47 6.16
C ARG A 957 17.12 7.53 7.04
N LEU A 958 17.70 8.58 6.45
CA LEU A 958 18.34 9.72 7.13
C LEU A 958 17.28 10.81 7.39
N ASP A 959 16.74 10.87 8.60
CA ASP A 959 15.63 11.78 8.94
C ASP A 959 16.05 13.25 8.76
N THR A 960 17.28 13.60 9.16
CA THR A 960 17.88 14.94 8.97
C THR A 960 18.03 15.32 7.51
N GLN A 961 18.46 14.40 6.64
CA GLN A 961 18.57 14.68 5.20
C GLN A 961 17.19 14.83 4.57
N VAL A 962 16.23 13.97 4.93
CA VAL A 962 14.83 14.10 4.50
C VAL A 962 14.28 15.47 4.91
N GLN A 963 14.45 15.88 6.16
CA GLN A 963 13.98 17.17 6.65
C GLN A 963 14.68 18.33 5.95
N HIS A 964 15.99 18.23 5.73
CA HIS A 964 16.76 19.23 4.99
C HIS A 964 16.23 19.43 3.56
N ILE A 965 15.93 18.33 2.85
CA ILE A 965 15.31 18.42 1.51
C ILE A 965 13.92 19.07 1.61
N ILE A 966 13.09 18.67 2.59
CA ILE A 966 11.75 19.24 2.79
C ILE A 966 11.81 20.76 3.03
N ASP A 967 12.75 21.22 3.85
CA ASP A 967 12.84 22.63 4.25
C ASP A 967 13.31 23.55 3.11
N HIS A 968 14.04 23.00 2.13
CA HIS A 968 14.65 23.79 1.04
C HIS A 968 14.02 23.54 -0.34
N ALA A 969 13.30 22.44 -0.54
CA ALA A 969 12.59 22.16 -1.78
C ALA A 969 11.33 23.04 -1.93
N ARG A 970 11.14 23.64 -3.11
CA ARG A 970 9.97 24.46 -3.44
C ARG A 970 8.95 23.64 -4.21
N VAL A 971 8.40 22.62 -3.56
CA VAL A 971 7.51 21.62 -4.17
C VAL A 971 6.20 21.47 -3.39
N GLY A 972 5.09 21.39 -4.10
CA GLY A 972 3.76 21.34 -3.48
C GLY A 972 3.46 20.02 -2.75
N ASN A 973 3.86 18.88 -3.29
CA ASN A 973 3.60 17.55 -2.71
C ASN A 973 4.91 16.76 -2.58
N ILE A 974 5.28 16.39 -1.36
CA ILE A 974 6.48 15.60 -1.08
C ILE A 974 6.08 14.22 -0.56
N TYR A 975 6.69 13.17 -1.12
CA TYR A 975 6.42 11.77 -0.82
C TYR A 975 7.71 11.11 -0.31
N VAL A 976 7.68 10.59 0.92
CA VAL A 976 8.86 9.97 1.55
C VAL A 976 8.66 8.46 1.65
N ASN A 977 9.61 7.69 1.12
CA ASN A 977 9.63 6.22 1.13
C ASN A 977 8.33 5.60 0.59
N ARG A 978 7.83 6.13 -0.53
CA ARG A 978 6.67 5.65 -1.30
C ARG A 978 6.66 6.31 -2.69
N ASN A 979 5.82 5.78 -3.59
CA ASN A 979 5.52 6.40 -4.88
C ASN A 979 4.99 7.85 -4.76
N MET A 980 5.08 8.59 -5.87
CA MET A 980 4.75 10.01 -5.98
C MET A 980 3.37 10.30 -6.61
N VAL A 981 2.62 9.25 -6.92
CA VAL A 981 1.35 9.32 -7.64
C VAL A 981 0.16 8.92 -6.75
N GLY A 982 -1.07 9.16 -7.23
CA GLY A 982 -2.28 8.77 -6.52
C GLY A 982 -2.51 9.55 -5.23
N ALA A 983 -2.44 10.89 -5.30
CA ALA A 983 -2.79 11.74 -4.17
C ALA A 983 -4.27 11.54 -3.78
N VAL A 984 -4.54 11.31 -2.50
CA VAL A 984 -5.89 11.03 -2.02
C VAL A 984 -6.54 12.31 -1.51
N VAL A 985 -7.74 12.61 -2.00
CA VAL A 985 -8.53 13.79 -1.64
C VAL A 985 -8.72 13.89 -0.13
N GLY A 986 -8.43 15.06 0.45
CA GLY A 986 -8.51 15.31 1.89
C GLY A 986 -7.39 14.68 2.72
N VAL A 987 -6.49 13.89 2.13
CA VAL A 987 -5.35 13.27 2.81
C VAL A 987 -4.04 13.86 2.33
N GLN A 988 -3.82 13.91 1.00
CA GLN A 988 -2.72 14.63 0.38
C GLN A 988 -3.27 15.71 -0.56
N PRO A 989 -3.78 16.85 -0.05
CA PRO A 989 -4.21 17.97 -0.89
C PRO A 989 -3.20 18.24 -2.00
N PHE A 990 -3.68 18.18 -3.25
CA PHE A 990 -2.82 18.09 -4.42
C PHE A 990 -2.75 19.43 -5.15
N GLY A 991 -1.54 19.82 -5.53
CA GLY A 991 -1.29 21.03 -6.31
C GLY A 991 0.11 21.58 -6.08
N GLY A 992 0.63 22.27 -7.09
CA GLY A 992 2.02 22.71 -7.11
C GLY A 992 2.22 24.17 -6.68
N MET A 993 3.43 24.66 -6.92
CA MET A 993 3.78 26.08 -6.87
C MET A 993 4.64 26.46 -8.08
N GLY A 994 4.91 27.76 -8.26
CA GLY A 994 5.69 28.25 -9.40
C GLY A 994 4.99 27.97 -10.74
N LEU A 995 5.72 27.40 -11.70
CA LEU A 995 5.18 27.01 -13.01
C LEU A 995 4.19 25.85 -12.95
N SER A 996 4.07 25.17 -11.80
CA SER A 996 3.16 24.04 -11.61
C SER A 996 1.76 24.42 -11.15
N GLY A 997 1.55 25.63 -10.65
CA GLY A 997 0.20 26.10 -10.39
C GLY A 997 0.09 27.32 -9.49
N THR A 998 -1.13 27.85 -9.43
CA THR A 998 -1.46 29.00 -8.57
C THR A 998 -1.90 28.60 -7.18
N GLY A 999 -2.39 27.35 -7.01
CA GLY A 999 -3.22 26.96 -5.89
C GLY A 999 -4.56 27.71 -5.84
N PRO A 1000 -5.37 27.49 -4.77
CA PRO A 1000 -5.12 26.55 -3.68
C PRO A 1000 -5.19 25.09 -4.13
N LYS A 1001 -4.64 24.18 -3.31
CA LYS A 1001 -4.60 22.74 -3.60
C LYS A 1001 -6.00 22.13 -3.71
N ALA A 1002 -6.25 21.39 -4.78
CA ALA A 1002 -7.45 20.56 -4.93
C ALA A 1002 -7.51 19.50 -3.82
N GLY A 1003 -8.72 19.22 -3.35
CA GLY A 1003 -8.96 18.26 -2.27
C GLY A 1003 -8.41 18.73 -0.92
N GLY A 1004 -8.13 20.04 -0.80
CA GLY A 1004 -7.63 20.67 0.41
C GLY A 1004 -8.61 21.66 1.02
N ARG A 1005 -8.39 21.94 2.32
CA ARG A 1005 -9.27 22.81 3.12
C ARG A 1005 -9.44 24.24 2.60
N LEU A 1006 -8.46 24.75 1.84
CA LEU A 1006 -8.48 26.12 1.30
C LEU A 1006 -9.11 26.23 -0.09
N TYR A 1007 -9.43 25.11 -0.74
CA TYR A 1007 -9.86 25.12 -2.14
C TYR A 1007 -11.16 25.90 -2.34
N LEU A 1008 -12.18 25.59 -1.53
CA LEU A 1008 -13.51 26.20 -1.65
C LEU A 1008 -13.48 27.72 -1.43
N ASN A 1009 -12.59 28.22 -0.57
CA ASN A 1009 -12.47 29.66 -0.28
C ASN A 1009 -12.23 30.49 -1.54
N ARG A 1010 -11.54 29.94 -2.54
CA ARG A 1010 -11.24 30.67 -3.77
C ARG A 1010 -12.47 30.85 -4.68
N PHE A 1011 -13.51 30.04 -4.49
CA PHE A 1011 -14.79 30.10 -5.19
C PHE A 1011 -15.84 30.96 -4.48
N ILE A 1012 -15.56 31.41 -3.25
CA ILE A 1012 -16.50 32.14 -2.37
C ILE A 1012 -16.26 33.66 -2.47
N GLY A 1013 -17.33 34.43 -2.53
CA GLY A 1013 -17.36 35.88 -2.26
C GLY A 1013 -17.71 36.17 -0.80
N GLU A 1014 -17.22 37.29 -0.29
CA GLU A 1014 -17.37 37.67 1.12
C GLU A 1014 -18.29 38.89 1.23
N GLN A 1015 -19.22 38.87 2.19
CA GLN A 1015 -20.14 39.97 2.45
C GLN A 1015 -20.29 40.17 3.95
N VAL A 1016 -20.02 41.38 4.44
CA VAL A 1016 -20.34 41.77 5.82
C VAL A 1016 -21.59 42.63 5.82
N VAL A 1017 -22.52 42.32 6.71
CA VAL A 1017 -23.71 43.14 6.98
C VAL A 1017 -23.63 43.65 8.41
N SER A 1018 -23.57 44.98 8.55
CA SER A 1018 -23.49 45.65 9.85
C SER A 1018 -24.82 46.33 10.15
N TYR A 1019 -25.50 45.88 11.21
CA TYR A 1019 -26.73 46.46 11.70
C TYR A 1019 -26.44 47.34 12.90
N ASN A 1020 -26.80 48.63 12.82
CA ASN A 1020 -26.90 49.47 14.00
C ASN A 1020 -28.17 49.09 14.78
N THR A 1021 -28.01 48.29 15.82
CA THR A 1021 -29.10 47.81 16.67
C THR A 1021 -29.39 48.73 17.85
N ALA A 1022 -28.62 49.82 18.04
CA ALA A 1022 -28.82 50.77 19.12
C ALA A 1022 -30.20 51.44 19.10
N ALA A 1023 -30.73 51.74 17.90
CA ALA A 1023 -32.06 52.33 17.72
C ALA A 1023 -33.21 51.38 18.11
N ALA A 1024 -32.97 50.07 18.13
CA ALA A 1024 -33.94 49.07 18.58
C ALA A 1024 -33.98 48.92 20.12
N GLY A 1025 -33.18 49.71 20.85
CA GLY A 1025 -33.03 49.63 22.31
C GLY A 1025 -32.02 48.56 22.68
N GLY A 1026 -30.74 48.96 22.77
CA GLY A 1026 -29.60 48.08 23.03
C GLY A 1026 -29.89 47.00 24.07
N ILE A 1027 -29.72 45.74 23.66
CA ILE A 1027 -29.73 44.49 24.43
C ILE A 1027 -30.40 44.65 25.81
N ALA A 1028 -31.73 44.54 25.86
CA ALA A 1028 -32.49 44.56 27.11
C ALA A 1028 -31.97 43.55 28.14
N SER A 1029 -31.29 42.48 27.72
CA SER A 1029 -30.64 41.51 28.61
C SER A 1029 -29.37 42.04 29.32
N LEU A 1030 -28.67 43.04 28.79
CA LEU A 1030 -27.54 43.70 29.47
C LEU A 1030 -28.04 44.64 30.58
N ILE A 1031 -29.18 45.31 30.36
CA ILE A 1031 -29.83 46.19 31.35
C ILE A 1031 -30.60 45.37 32.39
N ALA A 1032 -31.15 44.21 32.01
CA ALA A 1032 -31.85 43.31 32.94
C ALA A 1032 -30.90 42.55 33.88
N ASN A 1033 -29.65 42.28 33.44
CA ASN A 1033 -28.64 41.60 34.26
C ASN A 1033 -27.82 42.54 35.17
N SER A 1034 -28.02 43.86 35.11
CA SER A 1034 -27.37 44.80 36.04
C SER A 1034 -28.11 44.97 37.38
N GLY A 1035 -28.94 43.99 37.77
CA GLY A 1035 -29.85 44.05 38.92
C GLY A 1035 -29.58 43.05 40.05
N GLU A 1036 -28.53 42.23 39.98
CA GLU A 1036 -28.09 41.37 41.09
C GLU A 1036 -26.56 41.45 41.22
N ASP A 1037 -26.09 42.50 41.91
CA ASP A 1037 -24.85 42.53 42.71
C ASP A 1037 -25.07 43.47 43.91
#